data_AF-A0A7X8QS35-F1
#
_entry.id   AF-A0A7X8QS35-F1
#
_cell.length_a   1.000
_cell.length_b   1.000
_cell.length_c   1.000
_cell.angle_alpha   90.00
_cell.angle_beta   90.00
_cell.angle_gamma   90.00
#
_symmetry.space_group_name_H-M   'P 1'
#
loop_
_entity.id
_entity.type
_entity.pdbx_description
1 polymer ?
#
loop_
_entity_poly.entity_id
_entity_poly.type
_entity_poly.pdbx_seq_one_letter_code
_entity_poly.pdbx_strand_id
1 'polypeptide(L)'
;MWDNGVPVTGCEAVLASGDITITNASAALGQFLMSGGTLEFAGGTTAVVRATDITITGGIVRHAQHAARAKVDGEWLVEARVYFACSNFFLLSPGLIDVNQRGWGGQLTGNTTFGCGPGGASGLRGGGGYGGFGGNYNGVGGKPYGTATAPDLPGSGGSSAAAQDGFGGGLVRIAADDGAVVLSGTIRANGQNGSGGNIGGSGSGGGIWISCRTLAGTNGVVVANGGTTSGANGCGGGGRIAVAYDTVAQKALPLPDIRFSAAPGYLNSSYPGDLGTLWFPDNTLLTANLRHSGAVLIPAWNEWSVDTLALTNAWVRFPADGMRLNVTNDVIITGTQAGLELGGNYLEWQTMYRDSLYRVLVLRSMMANGPQLHVGGDLVLTNGGFVNLYAAPTNGVTPYGALLAVTGEVVVASTSRIYPYCDPTNGAAVKITANKVTVLNGGAIDANNAGFAAGSIGGTISYGPGGGESRGGGANGGTGGNYANTAGRPWGNAAKPLVPGSGGGRLGNAVAAMGGGVIWLEARDKVTINGTLRANVGNSMNGSMGRSAGGSIYIACNTLAATNGVIQANGANGGSGLGSGGGGRIAIAYDTTAQATATPAHLSLSVRGGGSNYEGGLGTIHLPDTRLLRENLNVSGQVGPFSSWSVDNLLVKNQQARFTGEGFKLTVTNTLTVDSNGSLDLGGGAIFDNGSFWVDKGGQFVDFICHSTSTNALYVGGDLILTNSGTLSVFAGPTNATMAHGSVVEVVGTTHIYSGSWIKPISHPTNGGSPLFRVADLTIAASGGFDANQYGFAGGGGSRIAGYGYGGGSGTSTYSGGGGYGGRGGNATYGGAIYGVSNAPAFPGSGGGRGNAATYTATGGSGGGLIRIESSRYITLNGTMRANGRKSGTNNGSAGGAGGGIYLKARKLSGSGLLCANGGNGVSSGSGASGGGGRIAVATYSRSGFSGNWQVNAGTDGTYNGAEGTFMWVDLPPPGSIIILR
;
A
#
# COMPACT_ATOMS: atom_id res chain seq x y z
N MET A 1 60.52 -11.62 32.69
CA MET A 1 60.11 -11.98 34.07
C MET A 1 60.40 -10.77 34.93
N TRP A 2 59.45 -10.33 35.76
CA TRP A 2 59.59 -9.12 36.59
C TRP A 2 59.61 -9.52 38.05
N ASP A 3 60.66 -9.13 38.78
CA ASP A 3 61.01 -9.65 40.11
C ASP A 3 60.04 -9.27 41.25
N ASN A 4 58.98 -8.49 40.97
CA ASN A 4 57.89 -8.17 41.92
C ASN A 4 56.48 -8.24 41.28
N GLY A 5 56.34 -8.86 40.10
CA GLY A 5 55.04 -9.16 39.48
C GLY A 5 54.21 -7.96 38.97
N VAL A 6 54.59 -6.71 39.22
CA VAL A 6 53.86 -5.51 38.77
C VAL A 6 54.81 -4.51 38.06
N PRO A 7 54.53 -4.14 36.80
CA PRO A 7 55.28 -3.12 36.06
C PRO A 7 55.32 -1.75 36.74
N VAL A 8 56.44 -1.01 36.61
CA VAL A 8 56.64 0.34 37.17
C VAL A 8 56.65 1.41 36.08
N THR A 9 56.53 2.69 36.46
CA THR A 9 56.51 3.82 35.52
C THR A 9 57.74 3.82 34.60
N GLY A 10 57.51 4.00 33.29
CA GLY A 10 58.54 4.09 32.27
C GLY A 10 59.09 2.75 31.78
N CYS A 11 58.71 1.62 32.38
CA CYS A 11 59.23 0.31 31.93
C CYS A 11 58.52 -0.18 30.65
N GLU A 12 59.20 -1.04 29.90
CA GLU A 12 58.56 -1.90 28.90
C GLU A 12 57.81 -3.01 29.63
N ALA A 13 56.64 -3.45 29.18
CA ALA A 13 55.95 -4.63 29.72
C ALA A 13 55.53 -5.53 28.57
N VAL A 14 55.91 -6.82 28.63
CA VAL A 14 55.69 -7.78 27.55
C VAL A 14 54.78 -8.91 28.01
N LEU A 15 53.67 -9.12 27.29
CA LEU A 15 52.80 -10.29 27.39
C LEU A 15 52.97 -11.17 26.13
N ALA A 16 53.86 -12.16 26.24
CA ALA A 16 54.10 -13.11 25.15
C ALA A 16 53.17 -14.34 25.19
N SER A 17 52.74 -14.75 26.39
CA SER A 17 51.86 -15.90 26.65
C SER A 17 51.29 -15.84 28.07
N GLY A 18 50.23 -16.61 28.34
CA GLY A 18 49.57 -16.64 29.66
C GLY A 18 48.44 -15.62 29.80
N ASP A 19 47.79 -15.59 30.96
CA ASP A 19 46.62 -14.75 31.22
C ASP A 19 46.95 -13.68 32.27
N ILE A 20 46.72 -12.41 31.94
CA ILE A 20 46.88 -11.27 32.85
C ILE A 20 45.52 -10.61 33.08
N THR A 21 45.16 -10.41 34.35
CA THR A 21 43.95 -9.67 34.74
C THR A 21 44.28 -8.27 35.25
N ILE A 22 43.71 -7.25 34.62
CA ILE A 22 43.84 -5.85 35.01
C ILE A 22 42.64 -5.46 35.90
N THR A 23 42.90 -5.22 37.18
CA THR A 23 41.89 -4.83 38.17
C THR A 23 41.98 -3.37 38.60
N ASN A 24 43.07 -2.69 38.27
CA ASN A 24 43.33 -1.28 38.61
C ASN A 24 44.10 -0.61 37.46
N ALA A 25 44.34 0.69 37.57
CA ALA A 25 45.24 1.39 36.66
C ALA A 25 46.67 0.82 36.75
N SER A 26 47.29 0.54 35.60
CA SER A 26 48.73 0.28 35.55
C SER A 26 49.53 1.54 35.88
N ALA A 27 50.81 1.38 36.23
CA ALA A 27 51.77 2.48 36.14
C ALA A 27 51.82 3.03 34.69
N ALA A 28 52.32 4.25 34.52
CA ALA A 28 52.50 4.84 33.19
C ALA A 28 53.74 4.22 32.52
N LEU A 29 53.54 3.15 31.76
CA LEU A 29 54.61 2.37 31.13
C LEU A 29 55.29 3.15 30.00
N GLY A 30 56.55 2.81 29.70
CA GLY A 30 57.19 3.27 28.47
C GLY A 30 56.58 2.57 27.26
N GLN A 31 56.38 1.26 27.36
CA GLN A 31 55.78 0.45 26.29
C GLN A 31 55.01 -0.74 26.87
N PHE A 32 53.91 -1.12 26.23
CA PHE A 32 53.25 -2.41 26.45
C PHE A 32 53.19 -3.20 25.14
N LEU A 33 53.83 -4.37 25.11
CA LEU A 33 53.86 -5.26 23.95
C LEU A 33 53.10 -6.55 24.26
N MET A 34 52.14 -6.90 23.42
CA MET A 34 51.40 -8.15 23.50
C MET A 34 51.50 -8.92 22.18
N SER A 35 52.09 -10.12 22.23
CA SER A 35 52.23 -11.00 21.05
C SER A 35 51.44 -12.31 21.19
N GLY A 36 50.88 -12.59 22.37
CA GLY A 36 50.11 -13.81 22.67
C GLY A 36 49.43 -13.72 24.04
N GLY A 37 48.77 -14.80 24.48
CA GLY A 37 48.07 -14.83 25.77
C GLY A 37 46.74 -14.07 25.81
N THR A 38 46.18 -13.90 27.02
CA THR A 38 44.94 -13.17 27.28
C THR A 38 45.20 -11.97 28.18
N LEU A 39 44.69 -10.79 27.81
CA LEU A 39 44.62 -9.63 28.69
C LEU A 39 43.15 -9.35 29.05
N GLU A 40 42.78 -9.55 30.31
CA GLU A 40 41.40 -9.41 30.79
C GLU A 40 41.24 -8.21 31.75
N PHE A 41 40.42 -7.23 31.38
CA PHE A 41 40.07 -6.10 32.23
C PHE A 41 38.90 -6.44 33.15
N ALA A 42 39.10 -6.53 34.47
CA ALA A 42 38.08 -6.95 35.44
C ALA A 42 37.82 -5.94 36.57
N GLY A 43 38.48 -4.77 36.55
CA GLY A 43 38.39 -3.76 37.61
C GLY A 43 37.31 -2.69 37.43
N GLY A 44 36.18 -2.94 36.76
CA GLY A 44 35.21 -1.88 36.54
C GLY A 44 35.73 -0.77 35.62
N THR A 45 35.36 0.46 35.93
CA THR A 45 35.79 1.67 35.21
C THR A 45 37.20 2.12 35.57
N THR A 46 37.83 1.53 36.60
CA THR A 46 39.17 1.90 37.11
C THR A 46 40.31 1.14 36.42
N ALA A 47 40.02 -0.03 35.83
CA ALA A 47 41.01 -0.81 35.07
C ALA A 47 41.43 -0.07 33.78
N VAL A 48 42.71 0.29 33.70
CA VAL A 48 43.30 0.96 32.53
C VAL A 48 44.76 0.54 32.36
N VAL A 49 45.18 0.30 31.12
CA VAL A 49 46.59 0.15 30.78
C VAL A 49 47.09 1.48 30.23
N ARG A 50 48.08 2.05 30.91
CA ARG A 50 48.73 3.32 30.58
C ARG A 50 50.12 3.06 30.03
N ALA A 51 50.43 3.52 28.82
CA ALA A 51 51.79 3.42 28.27
C ALA A 51 52.05 4.53 27.24
N THR A 52 53.30 4.87 26.92
CA THR A 52 53.57 5.71 25.74
C THR A 52 53.14 4.99 24.47
N ASP A 53 53.66 3.77 24.25
CA ASP A 53 53.30 2.93 23.11
C ASP A 53 52.62 1.63 23.56
N ILE A 54 51.52 1.28 22.92
CA ILE A 54 50.83 0.00 23.11
C ILE A 54 50.79 -0.74 21.79
N THR A 55 51.40 -1.92 21.73
CA THR A 55 51.47 -2.75 20.52
C THR A 55 50.90 -4.12 20.79
N ILE A 56 49.85 -4.49 20.05
CA ILE A 56 49.21 -5.80 20.10
C ILE A 56 49.34 -6.44 18.72
N THR A 57 50.15 -7.50 18.62
CA THR A 57 50.37 -8.27 17.39
C THR A 57 49.73 -9.66 17.46
N GLY A 58 49.31 -10.12 18.64
CA GLY A 58 48.67 -11.42 18.83
C GLY A 58 48.05 -11.57 20.22
N GLY A 59 47.40 -12.71 20.46
CA GLY A 59 46.61 -12.94 21.68
C GLY A 59 45.24 -12.26 21.67
N ILE A 60 44.54 -12.28 22.81
CA ILE A 60 43.17 -11.77 22.95
C ILE A 60 43.08 -10.76 24.10
N VAL A 61 42.64 -9.53 23.79
CA VAL A 61 42.25 -8.55 24.80
C VAL A 61 40.73 -8.60 24.99
N ARG A 62 40.27 -8.67 26.24
CA ARG A 62 38.85 -8.67 26.59
C ARG A 62 38.62 -7.99 27.94
N HIS A 63 37.37 -7.75 28.30
CA HIS A 63 37.01 -7.34 29.66
C HIS A 63 36.10 -8.39 30.30
N ALA A 64 35.99 -8.43 31.62
CA ALA A 64 35.11 -9.37 32.33
C ALA A 64 33.66 -9.22 31.84
N GLN A 65 32.91 -10.31 31.79
CA GLN A 65 31.51 -10.26 31.38
C GLN A 65 30.69 -9.45 32.40
N HIS A 66 29.76 -8.61 31.94
CA HIS A 66 28.83 -7.94 32.85
C HIS A 66 27.91 -8.99 33.48
N ALA A 67 28.07 -9.21 34.78
CA ALA A 67 27.34 -10.16 35.59
C ALA A 67 26.11 -9.53 36.27
N ALA A 68 26.11 -8.22 36.51
CA ALA A 68 24.97 -7.50 37.06
C ALA A 68 23.80 -7.49 36.08
N ARG A 69 22.69 -8.04 36.56
CA ARG A 69 21.42 -8.12 35.83
C ARG A 69 20.31 -7.30 36.52
N ALA A 70 20.69 -6.46 37.46
CA ALA A 70 19.82 -5.57 38.21
C ALA A 70 20.44 -4.18 38.33
N LYS A 71 19.58 -3.18 38.53
CA LYS A 71 19.98 -1.81 38.82
C LYS A 71 20.49 -1.70 40.25
N VAL A 72 21.52 -0.89 40.45
CA VAL A 72 21.99 -0.45 41.76
C VAL A 72 21.60 1.02 41.88
N ASP A 73 20.84 1.39 42.93
CA ASP A 73 20.32 2.75 43.13
C ASP A 73 19.57 3.34 41.92
N GLY A 74 18.88 2.48 41.16
CA GLY A 74 18.10 2.87 39.97
C GLY A 74 18.89 2.95 38.66
N GLU A 75 20.21 2.79 38.72
CA GLU A 75 21.11 2.91 37.57
C GLU A 75 21.69 1.56 37.14
N TRP A 76 21.98 1.44 35.84
CA TRP A 76 22.68 0.28 35.28
C TRP A 76 24.19 0.46 35.44
N LEU A 77 24.84 -0.46 36.14
CA LEU A 77 26.27 -0.36 36.42
C LEU A 77 27.11 -0.84 35.23
N VAL A 78 28.22 -0.13 34.95
CA VAL A 78 29.26 -0.55 34.00
C VAL A 78 30.35 -1.28 34.78
N GLU A 79 30.43 -2.60 34.63
CA GLU A 79 31.25 -3.50 35.45
C GLU A 79 32.62 -3.79 34.86
N ALA A 80 32.82 -3.54 33.57
CA ALA A 80 34.08 -3.81 32.91
C ALA A 80 34.18 -3.08 31.56
N ARG A 81 35.39 -2.67 31.19
CA ARG A 81 35.72 -2.15 29.86
C ARG A 81 37.17 -2.45 29.52
N VAL A 82 37.47 -2.62 28.23
CA VAL A 82 38.86 -2.52 27.76
C VAL A 82 39.19 -1.03 27.70
N TYR A 83 40.23 -0.59 28.42
CA TYR A 83 40.67 0.80 28.38
C TYR A 83 42.20 0.90 28.22
N PHE A 84 42.61 1.42 27.08
CA PHE A 84 43.97 1.83 26.79
C PHE A 84 44.08 3.36 26.79
N ALA A 85 45.03 3.89 27.55
CA ALA A 85 45.39 5.30 27.56
C ALA A 85 46.88 5.42 27.18
N CYS A 86 47.17 5.96 26.01
CA CYS A 86 48.54 5.98 25.49
C CYS A 86 48.83 7.18 24.60
N SER A 87 50.08 7.32 24.16
CA SER A 87 50.43 8.26 23.09
C SER A 87 50.17 7.62 21.73
N ASN A 88 50.63 6.38 21.52
CA ASN A 88 50.38 5.64 20.29
C ASN A 88 49.81 4.24 20.57
N PHE A 89 48.93 3.78 19.68
CA PHE A 89 48.29 2.47 19.79
C PHE A 89 48.39 1.71 18.46
N PHE A 90 48.95 0.52 18.49
CA PHE A 90 49.16 -0.33 17.33
C PHE A 90 48.46 -1.67 17.55
N LEU A 91 47.32 -1.88 16.88
CA LEU A 91 46.66 -3.19 16.79
C LEU A 91 46.96 -3.77 15.41
N LEU A 92 47.98 -4.61 15.33
CA LEU A 92 48.48 -5.20 14.09
C LEU A 92 47.94 -6.61 13.93
N SER A 93 47.66 -7.04 12.69
CA SER A 93 47.17 -8.40 12.41
C SER A 93 48.18 -9.47 12.86
N PRO A 94 47.75 -10.57 13.51
CA PRO A 94 46.36 -10.98 13.81
C PRO A 94 45.77 -10.51 15.15
N GLY A 95 46.34 -9.48 15.79
CA GLY A 95 45.90 -8.93 17.08
C GLY A 95 44.39 -8.70 17.19
N LEU A 96 43.82 -9.08 18.35
CA LEU A 96 42.37 -9.14 18.57
C LEU A 96 41.97 -8.49 19.91
N ILE A 97 41.04 -7.54 19.85
CA ILE A 97 40.21 -7.13 20.98
C ILE A 97 38.82 -7.75 20.80
N ASP A 98 38.46 -8.72 21.64
CA ASP A 98 37.17 -9.42 21.57
C ASP A 98 36.36 -9.21 22.86
N VAL A 99 35.37 -8.33 22.75
CA VAL A 99 34.38 -8.06 23.79
C VAL A 99 32.97 -8.41 23.30
N ASN A 100 32.85 -9.34 22.34
CA ASN A 100 31.56 -9.85 21.90
C ASN A 100 30.77 -10.43 23.08
N GLN A 101 29.47 -10.14 23.15
CA GLN A 101 28.56 -10.73 24.14
C GLN A 101 28.93 -10.42 25.61
N ARG A 102 29.77 -9.42 25.83
CA ARG A 102 30.25 -9.04 27.17
C ARG A 102 29.54 -7.84 27.77
N GLY A 103 28.52 -7.29 27.10
CA GLY A 103 27.66 -6.22 27.62
C GLY A 103 26.60 -6.74 28.58
N TRP A 104 25.56 -5.93 28.84
CA TRP A 104 24.49 -6.31 29.77
C TRP A 104 23.75 -7.57 29.31
N GLY A 105 23.43 -8.42 30.28
CA GLY A 105 22.89 -9.75 30.01
C GLY A 105 21.46 -9.80 29.48
N GLY A 106 21.10 -10.97 28.94
CA GLY A 106 19.71 -11.34 28.72
C GLY A 106 18.89 -11.44 30.02
N GLN A 107 17.62 -11.85 29.91
CA GLN A 107 16.68 -11.92 31.03
C GLN A 107 17.17 -12.77 32.23
N LEU A 108 16.74 -12.39 33.44
CA LEU A 108 16.92 -13.15 34.69
C LEU A 108 15.94 -14.33 34.82
N THR A 109 16.41 -15.50 35.25
CA THR A 109 15.55 -16.65 35.59
C THR A 109 14.57 -16.24 36.70
N GLY A 110 13.26 -16.33 36.44
CA GLY A 110 12.20 -16.06 37.43
C GLY A 110 11.60 -14.64 37.44
N ASN A 111 12.10 -13.70 36.63
CA ASN A 111 11.44 -12.40 36.41
C ASN A 111 10.84 -12.36 35.00
N THR A 112 9.56 -12.00 34.89
CA THR A 112 8.85 -12.04 33.61
C THR A 112 9.12 -10.76 32.82
N THR A 113 9.76 -10.89 31.65
CA THR A 113 9.63 -10.01 30.47
C THR A 113 10.68 -8.92 30.14
N PHE A 114 11.87 -8.81 30.76
CA PHE A 114 12.84 -7.75 30.37
C PHE A 114 14.28 -8.23 30.15
N GLY A 115 14.96 -7.70 29.13
CA GLY A 115 16.41 -7.76 28.95
C GLY A 115 17.13 -6.71 29.81
N CYS A 116 18.42 -6.91 30.11
CA CYS A 116 19.19 -5.99 30.97
C CYS A 116 19.78 -4.81 30.17
N GLY A 117 19.98 -3.68 30.85
CA GLY A 117 20.51 -2.44 30.28
C GLY A 117 19.43 -1.40 29.93
N PRO A 118 19.81 -0.12 29.67
CA PRO A 118 18.86 0.96 29.36
C PRO A 118 18.03 0.72 28.09
N GLY A 119 18.56 -0.03 27.14
CA GLY A 119 17.89 -0.48 25.92
C GLY A 119 17.51 -1.96 25.99
N GLY A 120 17.27 -2.51 27.18
CA GLY A 120 16.76 -3.87 27.33
C GLY A 120 15.39 -4.01 26.66
N ALA A 121 15.18 -5.09 25.92
CA ALA A 121 13.85 -5.39 25.37
C ALA A 121 12.83 -5.63 26.49
N SER A 122 11.56 -5.32 26.25
CA SER A 122 10.44 -5.63 27.15
C SER A 122 9.46 -6.60 26.50
N GLY A 123 8.71 -7.40 27.25
CA GLY A 123 7.87 -8.48 26.73
C GLY A 123 8.68 -9.73 26.33
N LEU A 124 8.04 -10.70 25.67
CA LEU A 124 8.72 -11.93 25.24
C LEU A 124 9.41 -11.75 23.88
N ARG A 125 10.69 -12.11 23.77
CA ARG A 125 11.43 -12.27 22.50
C ARG A 125 11.65 -10.98 21.68
N GLY A 126 11.64 -9.81 22.30
CA GLY A 126 12.17 -8.58 21.71
C GLY A 126 13.71 -8.54 21.78
N GLY A 127 14.35 -7.90 20.79
CA GLY A 127 15.81 -7.73 20.74
C GLY A 127 16.27 -6.48 21.50
N GLY A 128 17.51 -6.49 22.02
CA GLY A 128 18.10 -5.34 22.70
C GLY A 128 18.41 -4.20 21.73
N GLY A 129 18.40 -2.94 22.20
CA GLY A 129 18.81 -1.75 21.44
C GLY A 129 20.03 -1.07 22.05
N TYR A 130 20.78 -0.28 21.27
CA TYR A 130 21.82 0.64 21.78
C TYR A 130 22.09 1.82 20.84
N GLY A 131 22.78 1.60 19.72
CA GLY A 131 22.94 2.60 18.67
C GLY A 131 21.72 2.63 17.74
N GLY A 132 21.16 1.45 17.48
CA GLY A 132 19.88 1.25 16.80
C GLY A 132 18.84 0.59 17.70
N PHE A 133 17.58 0.61 17.28
CA PHE A 133 16.49 -0.10 17.97
C PHE A 133 16.64 -1.61 17.83
N GLY A 134 16.24 -2.34 18.86
CA GLY A 134 16.04 -3.78 18.76
C GLY A 134 14.74 -4.13 18.03
N GLY A 135 14.73 -5.28 17.34
CA GLY A 135 13.58 -5.81 16.62
C GLY A 135 12.42 -6.19 17.55
N ASN A 136 11.19 -5.96 17.07
CA ASN A 136 9.95 -6.19 17.80
C ASN A 136 9.29 -7.52 17.42
N TYR A 137 8.97 -8.38 18.39
CA TYR A 137 8.06 -9.52 18.16
C TYR A 137 6.89 -9.46 19.15
N ASN A 138 6.82 -10.37 20.14
CA ASN A 138 5.86 -10.38 21.27
C ASN A 138 6.18 -9.29 22.27
N GLY A 139 7.46 -8.94 22.35
CA GLY A 139 7.98 -7.83 23.11
C GLY A 139 8.26 -6.59 22.26
N VAL A 140 8.43 -5.47 22.97
CA VAL A 140 8.99 -4.23 22.43
C VAL A 140 10.51 -4.32 22.53
N GLY A 141 11.19 -4.31 21.40
CA GLY A 141 12.63 -4.20 21.28
C GLY A 141 13.16 -2.91 21.89
N GLY A 142 14.42 -2.96 22.30
CA GLY A 142 15.10 -1.91 23.03
C GLY A 142 15.21 -0.61 22.25
N LYS A 143 15.14 0.52 22.95
CA LYS A 143 15.40 1.85 22.38
C LYS A 143 16.91 2.15 22.35
N PRO A 144 17.39 3.01 21.43
CA PRO A 144 18.73 3.57 21.51
C PRO A 144 18.91 4.42 22.76
N TYR A 145 20.14 4.46 23.29
CA TYR A 145 20.53 5.27 24.45
C TYR A 145 22.01 5.64 24.37
N GLY A 146 22.48 6.48 25.31
CA GLY A 146 23.85 6.99 25.33
C GLY A 146 24.12 7.99 24.20
N THR A 147 25.37 8.41 24.08
CA THR A 147 25.80 9.38 23.07
C THR A 147 26.57 8.70 21.92
N ALA A 148 26.41 9.20 20.70
CA ALA A 148 27.16 8.68 19.55
C ALA A 148 28.60 9.18 19.51
N THR A 149 28.89 10.35 20.08
CA THR A 149 30.21 11.01 20.08
C THR A 149 31.16 10.41 21.12
N ALA A 150 30.62 9.84 22.20
CA ALA A 150 31.37 9.19 23.27
C ALA A 150 30.59 7.96 23.76
N PRO A 151 30.66 6.82 23.05
CA PRO A 151 29.95 5.60 23.42
C PRO A 151 30.66 4.90 24.58
N ASP A 152 30.31 5.29 25.81
CA ASP A 152 30.91 4.84 27.07
C ASP A 152 30.05 3.80 27.81
N LEU A 153 28.98 3.32 27.18
CA LEU A 153 28.10 2.29 27.71
C LEU A 153 28.17 0.99 26.88
N PRO A 154 28.04 -0.19 27.53
CA PRO A 154 27.93 -1.45 26.82
C PRO A 154 26.56 -1.59 26.14
N GLY A 155 26.41 -2.61 25.28
CA GLY A 155 25.15 -2.97 24.65
C GLY A 155 24.17 -3.60 25.65
N SER A 156 22.87 -3.45 25.39
CA SER A 156 21.78 -4.05 26.17
C SER A 156 21.38 -5.43 25.65
N GLY A 157 20.82 -6.24 26.55
CA GLY A 157 20.39 -7.59 26.28
C GLY A 157 18.99 -7.71 25.68
N GLY A 158 18.75 -8.82 24.95
CA GLY A 158 17.44 -9.24 24.48
C GLY A 158 16.58 -9.84 25.61
N SER A 159 15.28 -10.02 25.33
CA SER A 159 14.32 -10.65 26.26
C SER A 159 14.08 -12.12 25.90
N SER A 160 13.92 -13.01 26.88
CA SER A 160 13.84 -14.47 26.66
C SER A 160 12.88 -15.19 27.60
N ALA A 161 12.21 -16.24 27.12
CA ALA A 161 11.22 -16.98 27.91
C ALA A 161 11.84 -18.06 28.82
N ALA A 162 13.06 -18.56 28.50
CA ALA A 162 13.59 -19.76 29.14
C ALA A 162 15.12 -19.85 29.28
N ALA A 163 15.92 -18.92 28.70
CA ALA A 163 17.38 -19.03 28.68
C ALA A 163 18.07 -17.69 28.96
N GLN A 164 19.22 -17.71 29.64
CA GLN A 164 20.04 -16.52 29.97
C GLN A 164 20.84 -16.00 28.76
N ASP A 165 20.23 -15.97 27.57
CA ASP A 165 20.90 -15.63 26.30
C ASP A 165 20.53 -14.23 25.79
N GLY A 166 21.28 -13.73 24.82
CA GLY A 166 21.05 -12.44 24.18
C GLY A 166 21.81 -11.30 24.85
N PHE A 167 23.03 -11.54 25.35
CA PHE A 167 23.89 -10.50 25.90
C PHE A 167 24.20 -9.41 24.87
N GLY A 168 24.22 -8.15 25.32
CA GLY A 168 24.73 -7.06 24.50
C GLY A 168 26.25 -7.17 24.26
N GLY A 169 26.77 -6.40 23.31
CA GLY A 169 28.21 -6.27 23.08
C GLY A 169 28.92 -5.48 24.18
N GLY A 170 30.20 -5.76 24.40
CA GLY A 170 31.03 -5.10 25.41
C GLY A 170 31.50 -3.69 25.05
N LEU A 171 32.45 -3.17 25.84
CA LEU A 171 32.92 -1.78 25.77
C LEU A 171 34.44 -1.70 25.56
N VAL A 172 34.86 -0.90 24.57
CA VAL A 172 36.26 -0.63 24.25
C VAL A 172 36.52 0.88 24.23
N ARG A 173 37.54 1.33 24.95
CA ARG A 173 38.08 2.70 24.91
C ARG A 173 39.56 2.67 24.56
N ILE A 174 39.94 3.37 23.48
CA ILE A 174 41.33 3.64 23.09
C ILE A 174 41.51 5.16 23.09
N ALA A 175 42.23 5.68 24.08
CA ALA A 175 42.54 7.10 24.21
C ALA A 175 44.00 7.35 23.85
N ALA A 176 44.24 7.83 22.63
CA ALA A 176 45.54 8.18 22.07
C ALA A 176 45.55 9.63 21.55
N ASP A 177 44.91 10.55 22.31
CA ASP A 177 44.42 11.86 21.87
C ASP A 177 45.44 12.70 21.08
N ASP A 178 46.72 12.61 21.42
CA ASP A 178 47.80 13.40 20.81
C ASP A 178 48.70 12.62 19.82
N GLY A 179 48.46 11.33 19.60
CA GLY A 179 49.33 10.49 18.75
C GLY A 179 48.60 9.55 17.80
N ALA A 180 49.32 8.55 17.30
CA ALA A 180 48.88 7.71 16.19
C ALA A 180 48.17 6.43 16.66
N VAL A 181 47.07 6.10 16.00
CA VAL A 181 46.39 4.80 16.12
C VAL A 181 46.56 4.04 14.80
N VAL A 182 47.14 2.84 14.84
CA VAL A 182 47.26 1.95 13.67
C VAL A 182 46.40 0.71 13.89
N LEU A 183 45.35 0.53 13.09
CA LEU A 183 44.43 -0.61 13.18
C LEU A 183 44.50 -1.48 11.91
N SER A 184 45.30 -2.53 11.98
CA SER A 184 45.33 -3.60 10.97
C SER A 184 44.82 -4.94 11.52
N GLY A 185 44.56 -5.02 12.84
CA GLY A 185 43.91 -6.16 13.50
C GLY A 185 42.39 -5.98 13.62
N THR A 186 41.80 -6.68 14.59
CA THR A 186 40.34 -6.75 14.75
C THR A 186 39.88 -6.28 16.14
N ILE A 187 38.84 -5.45 16.18
CA ILE A 187 38.07 -5.08 17.38
C ILE A 187 36.61 -5.54 17.18
N ARG A 188 36.08 -6.38 18.09
CA ARG A 188 34.69 -6.86 18.04
C ARG A 188 33.95 -6.65 19.35
N ALA A 189 32.78 -6.03 19.26
CA ALA A 189 31.84 -5.78 20.34
C ALA A 189 30.40 -6.13 19.88
N ASN A 190 30.22 -7.26 19.22
CA ASN A 190 28.92 -7.69 18.71
C ASN A 190 28.02 -8.22 19.84
N GLY A 191 26.71 -8.04 19.67
CA GLY A 191 25.69 -8.67 20.51
C GLY A 191 25.58 -10.17 20.25
N GLN A 192 25.12 -10.92 21.26
CA GLN A 192 24.89 -12.35 21.15
C GLN A 192 23.66 -12.64 20.30
N ASN A 193 23.78 -13.62 19.40
CA ASN A 193 22.64 -14.19 18.69
C ASN A 193 21.64 -14.82 19.68
N GLY A 194 20.35 -14.75 19.39
CA GLY A 194 19.34 -15.44 20.19
C GLY A 194 19.46 -16.95 20.00
N SER A 195 19.27 -17.73 21.07
CA SER A 195 19.26 -19.20 20.98
C SER A 195 18.10 -19.67 20.09
N GLY A 196 18.42 -20.52 19.12
CA GLY A 196 17.41 -21.10 18.21
C GLY A 196 16.33 -21.87 18.99
N GLY A 197 15.13 -21.97 18.42
CA GLY A 197 14.02 -22.74 19.02
C GLY A 197 12.93 -21.91 19.71
N ASN A 198 12.67 -20.67 19.26
CA ASN A 198 11.54 -19.86 19.71
C ASN A 198 11.58 -19.45 21.20
N ILE A 199 12.74 -19.10 21.78
CA ILE A 199 12.80 -18.82 23.22
C ILE A 199 13.55 -17.54 23.63
N GLY A 200 14.18 -16.76 22.73
CA GLY A 200 14.82 -15.50 23.11
C GLY A 200 15.14 -14.53 21.96
N GLY A 201 15.08 -13.23 22.25
CA GLY A 201 15.59 -12.16 21.40
C GLY A 201 17.09 -11.97 21.58
N SER A 202 17.76 -11.42 20.58
CA SER A 202 19.22 -11.24 20.59
C SER A 202 19.66 -9.91 21.21
N GLY A 203 20.92 -9.83 21.65
CA GLY A 203 21.49 -8.63 22.24
C GLY A 203 21.93 -7.60 21.20
N SER A 204 21.99 -6.33 21.60
CA SER A 204 22.50 -5.24 20.76
C SER A 204 24.03 -5.24 20.65
N GLY A 205 24.59 -4.56 19.65
CA GLY A 205 26.02 -4.27 19.61
C GLY A 205 26.48 -3.38 20.76
N GLY A 206 27.79 -3.37 21.03
CA GLY A 206 28.43 -2.65 22.13
C GLY A 206 28.96 -1.26 21.77
N GLY A 207 29.80 -0.71 22.64
CA GLY A 207 30.42 0.61 22.48
C GLY A 207 31.90 0.50 22.12
N ILE A 208 32.34 1.20 21.08
CA ILE A 208 33.76 1.33 20.71
C ILE A 208 34.08 2.80 20.56
N TRP A 209 34.98 3.31 21.40
CA TRP A 209 35.39 4.71 21.41
C TRP A 209 36.90 4.85 21.22
N ILE A 210 37.28 5.38 20.07
CA ILE A 210 38.66 5.65 19.69
C ILE A 210 38.84 7.17 19.59
N SER A 211 39.88 7.69 20.22
CA SER A 211 40.33 9.07 20.02
C SER A 211 41.82 9.08 19.76
N CYS A 212 42.23 9.87 18.78
CA CYS A 212 43.61 9.91 18.31
C CYS A 212 43.93 11.26 17.67
N ARG A 213 45.20 11.53 17.38
CA ARG A 213 45.57 12.60 16.45
C ARG A 213 45.41 12.12 15.01
N THR A 214 45.91 10.92 14.71
CA THR A 214 45.84 10.30 13.37
C THR A 214 45.51 8.82 13.43
N LEU A 215 44.81 8.33 12.42
CA LEU A 215 44.42 6.95 12.22
C LEU A 215 45.03 6.41 10.92
N ALA A 216 45.70 5.27 11.02
CA ALA A 216 46.22 4.49 9.90
C ALA A 216 45.82 3.01 10.05
N GLY A 217 45.98 2.21 9.00
CA GLY A 217 45.69 0.78 9.05
C GLY A 217 45.42 0.18 7.68
N THR A 218 45.64 -1.14 7.58
CA THR A 218 45.38 -1.91 6.36
C THR A 218 44.57 -3.15 6.73
N ASN A 219 43.45 -3.39 6.04
CA ASN A 219 42.50 -4.46 6.32
C ASN A 219 42.00 -4.52 7.78
N GLY A 220 41.97 -3.37 8.48
CA GLY A 220 41.48 -3.30 9.86
C GLY A 220 39.97 -3.55 9.95
N VAL A 221 39.52 -4.14 11.06
CA VAL A 221 38.09 -4.44 11.27
C VAL A 221 37.63 -3.97 12.64
N VAL A 222 36.64 -3.08 12.68
CA VAL A 222 36.02 -2.57 13.91
C VAL A 222 34.51 -2.79 13.84
N VAL A 223 33.99 -3.70 14.67
CA VAL A 223 32.57 -4.13 14.57
C VAL A 223 31.86 -4.12 15.91
N ALA A 224 30.64 -3.58 15.91
CA ALA A 224 29.69 -3.56 17.02
C ALA A 224 28.29 -3.87 16.48
N ASN A 225 28.13 -5.01 15.80
CA ASN A 225 26.89 -5.42 15.18
C ASN A 225 25.88 -5.95 16.21
N GLY A 226 24.59 -5.81 15.93
CA GLY A 226 23.53 -6.47 16.68
C GLY A 226 23.54 -7.99 16.47
N GLY A 227 23.10 -8.72 17.49
CA GLY A 227 22.91 -10.16 17.40
C GLY A 227 21.73 -10.52 16.48
N THR A 228 21.79 -11.73 15.90
CA THR A 228 20.79 -12.26 14.98
C THR A 228 19.95 -13.37 15.62
N THR A 229 18.80 -13.72 15.05
CA THR A 229 17.96 -14.84 15.52
C THR A 229 17.46 -15.66 14.33
N SER A 230 17.23 -16.96 14.51
CA SER A 230 16.50 -17.77 13.54
C SER A 230 14.99 -17.78 13.88
N GLY A 231 14.14 -17.55 12.88
CA GLY A 231 12.68 -17.59 13.02
C GLY A 231 12.05 -16.28 13.53
N ALA A 232 10.92 -16.38 14.22
CA ALA A 232 10.09 -15.24 14.62
C ALA A 232 10.51 -14.65 15.99
N ASN A 233 11.72 -14.08 16.08
CA ASN A 233 12.20 -13.38 17.28
C ASN A 233 12.85 -12.03 16.90
N GLY A 234 12.85 -11.08 17.84
CA GLY A 234 13.44 -9.75 17.66
C GLY A 234 14.97 -9.79 17.62
N CYS A 235 15.55 -9.24 16.55
CA CYS A 235 16.99 -9.10 16.38
C CYS A 235 17.57 -7.91 17.17
N GLY A 236 18.88 -7.90 17.44
CA GLY A 236 19.53 -6.83 18.19
C GLY A 236 19.77 -5.60 17.29
N GLY A 237 19.64 -4.41 17.86
CA GLY A 237 20.08 -3.18 17.20
C GLY A 237 21.61 -3.10 17.12
N GLY A 238 22.13 -2.40 16.11
CA GLY A 238 23.56 -2.11 16.02
C GLY A 238 24.06 -1.29 17.21
N GLY A 239 25.35 -1.41 17.50
CA GLY A 239 26.04 -0.69 18.58
C GLY A 239 26.47 0.73 18.20
N ARG A 240 27.45 1.28 18.91
CA ARG A 240 27.97 2.62 18.64
C ARG A 240 29.48 2.58 18.48
N ILE A 241 29.98 3.15 17.38
CA ILE A 241 31.40 3.30 17.10
C ILE A 241 31.69 4.79 16.91
N ALA A 242 32.61 5.34 17.70
CA ALA A 242 33.08 6.72 17.56
C ALA A 242 34.58 6.72 17.34
N VAL A 243 35.02 7.45 16.31
CA VAL A 243 36.43 7.63 15.99
C VAL A 243 36.72 9.12 15.86
N ALA A 244 37.27 9.70 16.93
CA ALA A 244 37.72 11.09 16.96
C ALA A 244 39.17 11.17 16.48
N TYR A 245 39.44 12.09 15.56
CA TYR A 245 40.78 12.42 15.07
C TYR A 245 40.92 13.91 14.78
N ASP A 246 42.15 14.40 14.73
CA ASP A 246 42.46 15.73 14.22
C ASP A 246 42.25 15.73 12.71
N THR A 247 41.22 16.43 12.24
CA THR A 247 40.83 16.45 10.82
C THR A 247 41.89 17.04 9.90
N VAL A 248 42.72 17.97 10.40
CA VAL A 248 43.80 18.59 9.62
C VAL A 248 44.96 17.62 9.50
N ALA A 249 45.35 17.00 10.62
CA ALA A 249 46.42 16.00 10.62
C ALA A 249 46.04 14.75 9.80
N GLN A 250 44.79 14.31 9.89
CA GLN A 250 44.32 13.13 9.17
C GLN A 250 44.31 13.31 7.65
N LYS A 251 43.89 14.48 7.14
CA LYS A 251 43.87 14.77 5.69
C LYS A 251 45.26 14.81 5.06
N ALA A 252 46.31 15.00 5.85
CA ALA A 252 47.69 14.97 5.37
C ALA A 252 48.22 13.54 5.16
N LEU A 253 47.45 12.50 5.51
CA LEU A 253 47.85 11.10 5.43
C LEU A 253 47.05 10.32 4.38
N PRO A 254 47.58 9.19 3.87
CA PRO A 254 46.80 8.26 3.08
C PRO A 254 45.56 7.77 3.84
N LEU A 255 44.47 7.54 3.10
CA LEU A 255 43.24 7.02 3.69
C LEU A 255 43.46 5.61 4.28
N PRO A 256 43.06 5.37 5.54
CA PRO A 256 43.19 4.04 6.13
C PRO A 256 42.18 3.06 5.51
N ASP A 257 42.60 1.81 5.29
CA ASP A 257 41.73 0.71 4.87
C ASP A 257 41.23 -0.04 6.11
N ILE A 258 40.22 0.54 6.76
CA ILE A 258 39.57 0.01 7.96
C ILE A 258 38.07 -0.08 7.72
N ARG A 259 37.45 -1.23 8.03
CA ARG A 259 36.00 -1.41 7.97
C ARG A 259 35.36 -1.13 9.32
N PHE A 260 34.39 -0.21 9.36
CA PHE A 260 33.55 0.05 10.54
C PHE A 260 32.14 -0.53 10.36
N SER A 261 31.67 -1.36 11.27
CA SER A 261 30.33 -1.96 11.15
C SER A 261 29.57 -1.93 12.47
N ALA A 262 28.47 -1.18 12.51
CA ALA A 262 27.43 -1.21 13.52
C ALA A 262 26.10 -1.65 12.86
N ALA A 263 26.14 -2.76 12.12
CA ALA A 263 25.01 -3.30 11.39
C ALA A 263 23.91 -3.84 12.34
N PRO A 264 22.64 -3.84 11.93
CA PRO A 264 21.58 -4.50 12.68
C PRO A 264 21.72 -6.01 12.65
N GLY A 265 21.08 -6.67 13.61
CA GLY A 265 20.77 -8.10 13.48
C GLY A 265 19.69 -8.32 12.42
N TYR A 266 19.97 -9.18 11.42
CA TYR A 266 19.12 -9.26 10.22
C TYR A 266 18.94 -10.67 9.63
N LEU A 267 19.73 -11.68 10.01
CA LEU A 267 19.71 -12.98 9.33
C LEU A 267 18.37 -13.72 9.51
N ASN A 268 17.58 -13.84 8.44
CA ASN A 268 16.37 -14.69 8.33
C ASN A 268 15.27 -14.44 9.39
N SER A 269 15.25 -13.28 10.04
CA SER A 269 14.17 -12.90 10.97
C SER A 269 13.20 -11.94 10.30
N SER A 270 11.90 -12.12 10.57
CA SER A 270 10.84 -11.17 10.19
C SER A 270 10.91 -9.85 10.97
N TYR A 271 11.79 -9.73 11.97
CA TYR A 271 11.88 -8.61 12.91
C TYR A 271 13.33 -8.16 13.11
N PRO A 272 13.96 -7.54 12.09
CA PRO A 272 15.32 -7.06 12.18
C PRO A 272 15.45 -5.93 13.22
N GLY A 273 16.67 -5.76 13.76
CA GLY A 273 17.04 -4.54 14.49
C GLY A 273 17.30 -3.39 13.51
N ASP A 274 17.57 -2.20 14.04
CA ASP A 274 17.98 -1.05 13.25
C ASP A 274 19.51 -0.80 13.33
N LEU A 275 20.03 -0.04 12.35
CA LEU A 275 21.44 0.36 12.28
C LEU A 275 21.90 1.07 13.55
N GLY A 276 23.09 0.69 14.00
CA GLY A 276 23.84 1.43 15.01
C GLY A 276 24.48 2.70 14.46
N THR A 277 25.21 3.44 15.29
CA THR A 277 25.82 4.72 14.88
C THR A 277 27.31 4.61 14.62
N LEU A 278 27.77 5.24 13.54
CA LEU A 278 29.18 5.52 13.26
C LEU A 278 29.39 7.03 13.38
N TRP A 279 30.21 7.49 14.31
CA TRP A 279 30.51 8.91 14.48
C TRP A 279 31.94 9.23 14.05
N PHE A 280 32.08 10.27 13.21
CA PHE A 280 33.37 10.81 12.74
C PHE A 280 33.35 12.34 12.82
N PRO A 281 34.50 13.00 13.03
CA PRO A 281 34.58 14.46 13.05
C PRO A 281 34.37 15.09 11.66
N ASP A 282 34.74 14.39 10.58
CA ASP A 282 34.41 14.76 9.20
C ASP A 282 34.25 13.52 8.29
N ASN A 283 34.09 13.72 6.97
CA ASN A 283 33.85 12.65 6.00
C ASN A 283 35.11 11.96 5.47
N THR A 284 36.29 12.25 6.01
CA THR A 284 37.58 11.72 5.48
C THR A 284 37.60 10.20 5.43
N LEU A 285 36.93 9.52 6.36
CA LEU A 285 36.88 8.05 6.40
C LEU A 285 35.82 7.41 5.47
N LEU A 286 35.12 8.20 4.66
CA LEU A 286 34.18 7.72 3.65
C LEU A 286 34.87 7.67 2.28
N THR A 287 34.84 6.51 1.63
CA THR A 287 35.51 6.29 0.34
C THR A 287 34.52 5.87 -0.74
N ALA A 288 34.96 5.92 -2.01
CA ALA A 288 34.18 5.45 -3.15
C ALA A 288 33.74 3.98 -3.00
N ASN A 289 34.58 3.12 -2.43
CA ASN A 289 34.27 1.72 -2.14
C ASN A 289 33.86 1.58 -0.67
N LEU A 290 32.64 1.99 -0.36
CA LEU A 290 32.15 2.07 1.02
C LEU A 290 31.79 0.68 1.55
N ARG A 291 32.55 0.24 2.58
CA ARG A 291 32.37 -1.06 3.26
C ARG A 291 31.78 -0.94 4.66
N HIS A 292 31.49 0.28 5.08
CA HIS A 292 30.98 0.57 6.42
C HIS A 292 29.50 0.20 6.53
N SER A 293 29.07 -0.15 7.74
CA SER A 293 27.64 -0.32 8.02
C SER A 293 27.25 0.47 9.27
N GLY A 294 26.18 1.26 9.18
CA GLY A 294 25.66 2.07 10.28
C GLY A 294 25.09 3.41 9.81
N ALA A 295 24.44 4.11 10.73
CA ALA A 295 24.05 5.50 10.55
C ALA A 295 25.28 6.40 10.76
N VAL A 296 25.73 7.06 9.70
CA VAL A 296 26.92 7.92 9.71
C VAL A 296 26.56 9.30 10.25
N LEU A 297 27.14 9.66 11.38
CA LEU A 297 26.91 10.93 12.08
C LEU A 297 28.17 11.77 12.00
N ILE A 298 28.10 12.85 11.22
CA ILE A 298 29.17 13.84 11.09
C ILE A 298 28.58 15.22 11.43
N PRO A 299 29.18 15.98 12.36
CA PRO A 299 28.68 17.30 12.75
C PRO A 299 28.57 18.27 11.56
N ALA A 300 27.43 18.97 11.46
CA ALA A 300 27.17 19.99 10.43
C ALA A 300 27.39 19.54 8.97
N TRP A 301 27.33 18.24 8.70
CA TRP A 301 27.57 17.67 7.38
C TRP A 301 26.26 17.25 6.72
N ASN A 302 25.94 17.85 5.58
CA ASN A 302 24.74 17.56 4.80
C ASN A 302 25.01 17.50 3.29
N GLU A 303 26.29 17.46 2.88
CA GLU A 303 26.66 17.34 1.47
C GLU A 303 27.92 16.49 1.28
N TRP A 304 27.84 15.52 0.36
CA TRP A 304 28.96 14.68 -0.03
C TRP A 304 29.05 14.60 -1.54
N SER A 305 30.23 14.87 -2.08
CA SER A 305 30.53 14.66 -3.50
C SER A 305 31.61 13.59 -3.66
N VAL A 306 31.40 12.65 -4.58
CA VAL A 306 32.31 11.54 -4.87
C VAL A 306 32.21 11.15 -6.35
N ASP A 307 33.28 10.63 -6.94
CA ASP A 307 33.27 10.28 -8.37
C ASP A 307 32.36 9.07 -8.66
N THR A 308 32.53 7.98 -7.91
CA THR A 308 31.74 6.74 -8.00
C THR A 308 31.47 6.26 -6.59
N LEU A 309 30.30 5.66 -6.35
CA LEU A 309 29.97 5.08 -5.05
C LEU A 309 29.57 3.61 -5.22
N ALA A 310 30.39 2.71 -4.70
CA ALA A 310 30.14 1.28 -4.66
C ALA A 310 29.92 0.80 -3.21
N LEU A 311 28.75 0.23 -2.95
CA LEU A 311 28.41 -0.44 -1.68
C LEU A 311 28.36 -1.94 -1.93
N THR A 312 29.26 -2.70 -1.28
CA THR A 312 29.30 -4.17 -1.37
C THR A 312 29.10 -4.78 0.00
N ASN A 313 27.96 -5.47 0.21
CA ASN A 313 27.58 -6.05 1.51
C ASN A 313 27.70 -5.05 2.68
N ALA A 314 27.35 -3.80 2.43
CA ALA A 314 27.48 -2.66 3.34
C ALA A 314 26.16 -1.88 3.39
N TRP A 315 25.69 -1.55 4.59
CA TRP A 315 24.42 -0.84 4.80
C TRP A 315 24.65 0.46 5.54
N VAL A 316 24.56 1.58 4.83
CA VAL A 316 24.76 2.92 5.39
C VAL A 316 23.49 3.74 5.38
N ARG A 317 23.30 4.52 6.43
CA ARG A 317 22.30 5.58 6.52
C ARG A 317 23.01 6.92 6.66
N PHE A 318 22.58 7.91 5.88
CA PHE A 318 22.96 9.30 6.03
C PHE A 318 21.76 10.10 6.57
N PRO A 319 21.64 10.23 7.90
CA PRO A 319 20.50 10.86 8.55
C PRO A 319 20.68 12.38 8.72
N ALA A 320 21.43 13.04 7.84
CA ALA A 320 21.53 14.50 7.90
C ALA A 320 20.26 15.13 7.31
N ASP A 321 19.72 16.17 7.97
CA ASP A 321 18.61 16.95 7.43
C ASP A 321 19.01 17.57 6.08
N GLY A 322 18.22 17.32 5.04
CA GLY A 322 18.51 17.80 3.68
C GLY A 322 19.79 17.23 3.05
N MET A 323 20.24 16.04 3.46
CA MET A 323 21.45 15.39 2.91
C MET A 323 21.46 15.38 1.37
N ARG A 324 22.54 15.93 0.78
CA ARG A 324 22.82 15.88 -0.67
C ARG A 324 24.00 14.97 -0.93
N LEU A 325 23.76 13.89 -1.67
CA LEU A 325 24.81 12.98 -2.15
C LEU A 325 24.94 13.16 -3.67
N ASN A 326 26.07 13.71 -4.10
CA ASN A 326 26.39 13.96 -5.50
C ASN A 326 27.44 12.94 -5.97
N VAL A 327 27.06 12.09 -6.91
CA VAL A 327 27.94 11.08 -7.51
C VAL A 327 28.14 11.42 -8.98
N THR A 328 29.36 11.71 -9.40
CA THR A 328 29.66 12.19 -10.76
C THR A 328 29.41 11.11 -11.82
N ASN A 329 29.73 9.85 -11.50
CA ASN A 329 29.57 8.68 -12.36
C ASN A 329 28.51 7.75 -11.72
N ASP A 330 28.87 6.49 -11.46
CA ASP A 330 27.91 5.45 -11.10
C ASP A 330 27.72 5.26 -9.59
N VAL A 331 26.52 4.82 -9.22
CA VAL A 331 26.23 4.23 -7.92
C VAL A 331 25.94 2.74 -8.10
N ILE A 332 26.74 1.88 -7.47
CA ILE A 332 26.63 0.43 -7.57
C ILE A 332 26.36 -0.14 -6.18
N ILE A 333 25.22 -0.79 -5.99
CA ILE A 333 24.84 -1.41 -4.71
C ILE A 333 24.62 -2.90 -4.94
N THR A 334 25.47 -3.73 -4.33
CA THR A 334 25.47 -5.18 -4.56
C THR A 334 25.66 -5.96 -3.27
N GLY A 335 24.85 -7.01 -3.11
CA GLY A 335 24.92 -7.94 -1.99
C GLY A 335 23.63 -7.98 -1.17
N THR A 336 23.45 -9.08 -0.43
CA THR A 336 22.17 -9.46 0.21
C THR A 336 21.77 -8.54 1.37
N GLN A 337 22.67 -7.64 1.78
CA GLN A 337 22.49 -6.64 2.83
C GLN A 337 23.18 -5.30 2.45
N ALA A 338 23.25 -4.99 1.15
CA ALA A 338 23.82 -3.73 0.68
C ALA A 338 22.72 -2.67 0.54
N GLY A 339 22.82 -1.60 1.32
CA GLY A 339 21.76 -0.62 1.47
C GLY A 339 22.28 0.81 1.55
N LEU A 340 21.66 1.71 0.79
CA LEU A 340 21.86 3.15 0.93
C LEU A 340 20.56 3.78 1.43
N GLU A 341 20.61 4.46 2.57
CA GLU A 341 19.48 5.24 3.09
C GLU A 341 19.82 6.72 3.20
N LEU A 342 18.98 7.57 2.64
CA LEU A 342 19.06 9.02 2.87
C LEU A 342 17.86 9.50 3.69
N GLY A 343 18.16 10.15 4.81
CA GLY A 343 17.17 10.52 5.83
C GLY A 343 16.94 9.44 6.89
N GLY A 344 15.74 9.42 7.48
CA GLY A 344 15.37 8.43 8.50
C GLY A 344 15.88 8.74 9.91
N ASN A 345 15.89 10.01 10.30
CA ASN A 345 16.55 10.51 11.51
C ASN A 345 15.76 10.26 12.80
N TYR A 346 14.47 9.93 12.68
CA TYR A 346 13.58 9.75 13.82
C TYR A 346 12.81 8.43 13.69
N LEU A 347 13.13 7.53 14.61
CA LEU A 347 12.53 6.20 14.68
C LEU A 347 11.46 6.22 15.76
N GLU A 348 10.20 6.19 15.33
CA GLU A 348 9.08 5.98 16.24
C GLU A 348 8.38 4.68 15.86
N TRP A 349 8.31 3.74 16.79
CA TRP A 349 7.49 2.55 16.61
C TRP A 349 6.02 2.91 16.59
N GLN A 350 5.39 2.90 15.41
CA GLN A 350 3.93 2.80 15.35
C GLN A 350 3.51 1.39 15.74
N THR A 351 2.86 1.32 16.89
CA THR A 351 2.35 0.07 17.46
C THR A 351 1.13 -0.40 16.66
N MET A 352 1.33 -1.30 15.70
CA MET A 352 0.24 -2.05 15.07
C MET A 352 -0.12 -3.25 15.97
N TYR A 353 -1.29 -3.27 16.61
CA TYR A 353 -1.82 -4.46 17.29
C TYR A 353 -2.66 -5.27 16.28
N ARG A 354 -2.20 -6.47 15.91
CA ARG A 354 -3.12 -7.58 15.59
C ARG A 354 -2.87 -8.72 16.55
N ASP A 355 -3.91 -9.47 16.86
CA ASP A 355 -3.76 -10.79 17.46
C ASP A 355 -2.71 -11.59 16.66
N SER A 356 -1.57 -11.82 17.32
CA SER A 356 -0.35 -12.43 16.77
C SER A 356 0.51 -11.53 15.84
N LEU A 357 1.09 -10.47 16.42
CA LEU A 357 2.52 -10.12 16.30
C LEU A 357 3.09 -9.56 14.99
N TYR A 358 2.75 -8.33 14.61
CA TYR A 358 3.62 -7.54 13.72
C TYR A 358 3.57 -6.05 14.11
N ARG A 359 4.68 -5.50 14.61
CA ARG A 359 4.93 -4.05 14.65
C ARG A 359 5.94 -3.71 13.56
N VAL A 360 5.51 -3.05 12.48
CA VAL A 360 6.43 -2.59 11.43
C VAL A 360 7.18 -1.37 11.95
N LEU A 361 8.50 -1.35 11.78
CA LEU A 361 9.31 -0.17 11.99
C LEU A 361 8.89 0.85 10.93
N VAL A 362 8.03 1.79 11.29
CA VAL A 362 7.73 2.93 10.41
C VAL A 362 8.83 3.96 10.66
N LEU A 363 9.89 3.88 9.88
CA LEU A 363 10.86 4.97 9.75
C LEU A 363 10.10 6.20 9.25
N ARG A 364 10.06 7.25 10.06
CA ARG A 364 9.54 8.55 9.64
C ARG A 364 10.70 9.50 9.46
N SER A 365 10.56 10.37 8.48
CA SER A 365 11.35 11.59 8.44
C SER A 365 10.68 12.63 9.33
N MET A 366 11.40 13.15 10.33
CA MET A 366 11.08 14.46 10.95
C MET A 366 12.02 15.55 10.42
N MET A 367 12.56 15.35 9.22
CA MET A 367 13.42 16.33 8.57
C MET A 367 12.61 17.55 8.16
N ALA A 368 13.22 18.72 8.23
CA ALA A 368 12.64 19.92 7.66
C ALA A 368 12.89 19.97 6.14
N ASN A 369 13.99 19.35 5.68
CA ASN A 369 14.46 19.42 4.31
C ASN A 369 14.63 18.02 3.69
N GLY A 370 14.19 17.89 2.44
CA GLY A 370 14.22 16.64 1.71
C GLY A 370 15.62 16.21 1.26
N PRO A 371 16.02 14.93 1.42
CA PRO A 371 17.30 14.43 0.95
C PRO A 371 17.33 14.31 -0.58
N GLN A 372 18.53 14.36 -1.15
CA GLN A 372 18.76 14.32 -2.59
C GLN A 372 19.93 13.39 -2.94
N LEU A 373 19.70 12.47 -3.86
CA LEU A 373 20.73 11.65 -4.51
C LEU A 373 20.85 12.05 -5.98
N HIS A 374 21.98 12.62 -6.35
CA HIS A 374 22.34 12.91 -7.74
C HIS A 374 23.36 11.90 -8.24
N VAL A 375 23.11 11.28 -9.39
CA VAL A 375 23.99 10.30 -10.04
C VAL A 375 24.19 10.74 -11.49
N GLY A 376 25.42 11.05 -11.88
CA GLY A 376 25.74 11.48 -13.24
C GLY A 376 25.86 10.33 -14.25
N GLY A 377 26.11 9.11 -13.77
CA GLY A 377 26.06 7.87 -14.54
C GLY A 377 24.81 7.03 -14.20
N ASP A 378 25.01 5.74 -13.98
CA ASP A 378 23.96 4.76 -13.70
C ASP A 378 23.79 4.48 -12.20
N LEU A 379 22.56 4.19 -11.78
CA LEU A 379 22.26 3.59 -10.48
C LEU A 379 21.93 2.11 -10.67
N VAL A 380 22.81 1.22 -10.21
CA VAL A 380 22.70 -0.23 -10.42
C VAL A 380 22.54 -0.97 -9.09
N LEU A 381 21.38 -1.61 -8.91
CA LEU A 381 21.07 -2.44 -7.74
C LEU A 381 21.05 -3.92 -8.14
N THR A 382 21.90 -4.73 -7.50
CA THR A 382 22.00 -6.17 -7.77
C THR A 382 22.11 -7.02 -6.51
N ASN A 383 21.80 -8.32 -6.63
CA ASN A 383 22.02 -9.32 -5.57
C ASN A 383 21.40 -8.96 -4.20
N GLY A 384 20.23 -8.29 -4.19
CA GLY A 384 19.56 -7.85 -2.96
C GLY A 384 19.88 -6.41 -2.54
N GLY A 385 20.68 -5.68 -3.33
CA GLY A 385 20.97 -4.27 -3.10
C GLY A 385 19.71 -3.40 -3.06
N PHE A 386 19.66 -2.42 -2.17
CA PHE A 386 18.50 -1.55 -2.00
C PHE A 386 18.81 -0.08 -1.71
N VAL A 387 17.83 0.78 -1.98
CA VAL A 387 17.86 2.21 -1.67
C VAL A 387 16.58 2.60 -0.90
N ASN A 388 16.75 3.28 0.23
CA ASN A 388 15.65 3.88 1.00
C ASN A 388 15.74 5.41 0.92
N LEU A 389 14.65 6.06 0.53
CA LEU A 389 14.56 7.51 0.47
C LEU A 389 13.36 7.97 1.29
N TYR A 390 13.61 8.80 2.30
CA TYR A 390 12.57 9.32 3.18
C TYR A 390 12.23 10.76 2.81
N ALA A 391 11.04 10.98 2.27
CA ALA A 391 10.57 12.33 1.95
C ALA A 391 10.39 13.18 3.21
N ALA A 392 10.84 14.42 3.18
CA ALA A 392 10.48 15.45 4.13
C ALA A 392 9.15 16.13 3.74
N PRO A 393 8.39 16.70 4.69
CA PRO A 393 7.21 17.48 4.39
C PRO A 393 7.55 18.65 3.45
N THR A 394 6.72 18.88 2.44
CA THR A 394 6.91 19.99 1.50
C THR A 394 6.23 21.27 1.97
N ASN A 395 5.15 21.14 2.74
CA ASN A 395 4.25 22.23 3.11
C ASN A 395 3.81 23.09 1.90
N GLY A 396 3.79 22.50 0.69
CA GLY A 396 3.47 23.20 -0.56
C GLY A 396 4.60 24.05 -1.15
N VAL A 397 5.80 24.05 -0.56
CA VAL A 397 6.95 24.85 -1.02
C VAL A 397 7.66 24.19 -2.20
N THR A 398 7.83 22.87 -2.14
CA THR A 398 8.48 22.06 -3.19
C THR A 398 7.51 21.04 -3.76
N PRO A 399 7.70 20.59 -5.02
CA PRO A 399 6.81 19.59 -5.59
C PRO A 399 7.06 18.18 -5.03
N TYR A 400 8.22 17.93 -4.39
CA TYR A 400 8.61 16.64 -3.82
C TYR A 400 9.33 16.84 -2.47
N GLY A 401 9.29 15.80 -1.64
CA GLY A 401 9.95 15.74 -0.33
C GLY A 401 11.29 15.02 -0.33
N ALA A 402 11.66 14.32 -1.40
CA ALA A 402 13.02 13.82 -1.65
C ALA A 402 13.24 13.65 -3.16
N LEU A 403 14.50 13.62 -3.60
CA LEU A 403 14.87 13.46 -5.00
C LEU A 403 15.89 12.34 -5.20
N LEU A 404 15.61 11.46 -6.17
CA LEU A 404 16.59 10.60 -6.81
C LEU A 404 16.71 11.04 -8.27
N ALA A 405 17.82 11.67 -8.61
CA ALA A 405 18.09 12.18 -9.95
C ALA A 405 19.29 11.44 -10.56
N VAL A 406 19.01 10.65 -11.60
CA VAL A 406 20.00 9.87 -12.33
C VAL A 406 20.08 10.41 -13.75
N THR A 407 21.27 10.65 -14.27
CA THR A 407 21.45 11.12 -15.66
C THR A 407 21.49 9.94 -16.63
N GLY A 408 22.01 8.80 -16.21
CA GLY A 408 21.97 7.53 -16.94
C GLY A 408 20.72 6.69 -16.63
N GLU A 409 20.94 5.40 -16.38
CA GLU A 409 19.90 4.40 -16.15
C GLU A 409 19.77 4.01 -14.67
N VAL A 410 18.52 3.86 -14.22
CA VAL A 410 18.20 3.18 -12.95
C VAL A 410 17.92 1.70 -13.25
N VAL A 411 18.79 0.81 -12.80
CA VAL A 411 18.64 -0.65 -12.95
C VAL A 411 18.32 -1.29 -11.60
N VAL A 412 17.14 -1.91 -11.50
CA VAL A 412 16.73 -2.70 -10.34
C VAL A 412 16.66 -4.16 -10.74
N ALA A 413 17.70 -4.93 -10.41
CA ALA A 413 17.79 -6.34 -10.75
C ALA A 413 16.92 -7.23 -9.86
N SER A 414 16.92 -8.54 -10.14
CA SER A 414 16.24 -9.54 -9.31
C SER A 414 16.66 -9.40 -7.84
N THR A 415 15.69 -9.57 -6.93
CA THR A 415 15.80 -9.40 -5.47
C THR A 415 16.19 -8.00 -4.95
N SER A 416 16.57 -7.07 -5.82
CA SER A 416 16.89 -5.67 -5.47
C SER A 416 15.67 -4.76 -5.43
N ARG A 417 15.76 -3.67 -4.65
CA ARG A 417 14.58 -2.86 -4.29
C ARG A 417 14.88 -1.37 -4.16
N ILE A 418 13.98 -0.50 -4.62
CA ILE A 418 13.94 0.92 -4.24
C ILE A 418 12.69 1.14 -3.40
N TYR A 419 12.84 1.79 -2.24
CA TYR A 419 11.75 2.12 -1.33
C TYR A 419 11.59 3.65 -1.19
N PRO A 420 10.65 4.26 -1.94
CA PRO A 420 10.30 5.65 -1.78
C PRO A 420 9.25 5.81 -0.66
N TYR A 421 9.65 6.37 0.48
CA TYR A 421 8.75 6.65 1.60
C TYR A 421 8.20 8.07 1.53
N CYS A 422 6.87 8.21 1.54
CA CYS A 422 6.24 9.52 1.61
C CYS A 422 6.27 10.05 3.05
N ASP A 423 6.14 11.37 3.20
CA ASP A 423 5.85 11.95 4.50
C ASP A 423 4.47 11.47 4.97
N PRO A 424 4.36 10.86 6.17
CA PRO A 424 3.14 10.21 6.61
C PRO A 424 2.03 11.17 7.04
N THR A 425 2.31 12.47 7.11
CA THR A 425 1.37 13.51 7.57
C THR A 425 1.02 14.51 6.48
N ASN A 426 2.01 14.96 5.71
CA ASN A 426 1.91 15.92 4.62
C ASN A 426 1.73 15.24 3.25
N GLY A 427 2.13 13.96 3.12
CA GLY A 427 2.00 13.19 1.88
C GLY A 427 3.05 13.51 0.83
N ALA A 428 4.10 14.26 1.18
CA ALA A 428 5.20 14.59 0.29
C ALA A 428 5.86 13.31 -0.25
N ALA A 429 6.07 13.23 -1.57
CA ALA A 429 6.58 12.03 -2.23
C ALA A 429 8.07 12.12 -2.57
N VAL A 430 8.68 10.98 -2.87
CA VAL A 430 9.99 10.89 -3.51
C VAL A 430 9.81 11.00 -5.02
N LYS A 431 10.54 11.93 -5.66
CA LYS A 431 10.60 12.03 -7.11
C LYS A 431 11.81 11.25 -7.64
N ILE A 432 11.61 10.40 -8.65
CA ILE A 432 12.69 9.68 -9.34
C ILE A 432 12.76 10.18 -10.78
N THR A 433 13.90 10.72 -11.19
CA THR A 433 14.18 11.12 -12.57
C THR A 433 15.35 10.34 -13.14
N ALA A 434 15.23 9.87 -14.39
CA ALA A 434 16.31 9.14 -15.06
C ALA A 434 16.33 9.43 -16.58
N ASN A 435 17.39 9.03 -17.30
CA ASN A 435 17.26 8.86 -18.74
C ASN A 435 16.47 7.58 -19.05
N LYS A 436 16.81 6.48 -18.37
CA LYS A 436 16.12 5.19 -18.47
C LYS A 436 15.83 4.59 -17.09
N VAL A 437 14.76 3.81 -16.99
CA VAL A 437 14.47 3.00 -15.78
C VAL A 437 14.18 1.57 -16.20
N THR A 438 14.92 0.62 -15.65
CA THR A 438 14.73 -0.81 -15.91
C THR A 438 14.52 -1.56 -14.60
N VAL A 439 13.31 -2.11 -14.41
CA VAL A 439 12.98 -3.00 -13.32
C VAL A 439 12.92 -4.43 -13.89
N LEU A 440 13.96 -5.22 -13.63
CA LEU A 440 14.06 -6.59 -14.14
C LEU A 440 13.11 -7.54 -13.39
N ASN A 441 12.89 -8.73 -13.95
CA ASN A 441 12.10 -9.77 -13.28
C ASN A 441 12.68 -10.05 -11.87
N GLY A 442 11.80 -10.12 -10.88
CA GLY A 442 12.18 -10.26 -9.47
C GLY A 442 12.66 -8.97 -8.80
N GLY A 443 12.92 -7.88 -9.53
CA GLY A 443 13.22 -6.53 -9.03
C GLY A 443 11.96 -5.72 -8.70
N ALA A 444 12.06 -4.71 -7.83
CA ALA A 444 10.90 -3.87 -7.52
C ALA A 444 11.20 -2.44 -7.09
N ILE A 445 10.25 -1.55 -7.39
CA ILE A 445 10.10 -0.26 -6.69
C ILE A 445 8.86 -0.40 -5.81
N ASP A 446 9.04 -0.29 -4.50
CA ASP A 446 8.04 -0.70 -3.50
C ASP A 446 7.74 0.45 -2.52
N ALA A 447 6.53 1.00 -2.64
CA ALA A 447 5.95 2.01 -1.78
C ALA A 447 4.74 1.46 -0.99
N ASN A 448 4.69 0.14 -0.73
CA ASN A 448 3.60 -0.44 0.05
C ASN A 448 3.57 0.14 1.47
N ASN A 449 2.39 0.52 1.95
CA ASN A 449 2.19 1.11 3.28
C ASN A 449 3.09 2.35 3.56
N ALA A 450 3.49 3.07 2.51
CA ALA A 450 4.39 4.22 2.60
C ALA A 450 3.68 5.57 2.38
N GLY A 451 2.36 5.61 2.60
CA GLY A 451 1.48 6.77 2.41
C GLY A 451 1.06 7.45 3.72
N PHE A 452 -0.12 8.07 3.74
CA PHE A 452 -0.61 8.77 4.93
C PHE A 452 -0.87 7.81 6.10
N ALA A 453 -0.52 8.23 7.31
CA ALA A 453 -0.82 7.49 8.53
C ALA A 453 -2.31 7.51 8.89
N ALA A 454 -2.76 6.52 9.66
CA ALA A 454 -4.05 6.61 10.34
C ALA A 454 -4.03 7.68 11.45
N GLY A 455 -5.18 8.26 11.78
CA GLY A 455 -5.30 9.41 12.69
C GLY A 455 -4.70 9.20 14.09
N SER A 456 -4.30 10.32 14.72
CA SER A 456 -3.70 10.36 16.07
C SER A 456 -4.70 9.96 17.18
N ILE A 457 -4.18 9.64 18.37
CA ILE A 457 -4.98 9.32 19.57
C ILE A 457 -5.86 10.55 19.89
N GLY A 458 -7.19 10.41 19.83
CA GLY A 458 -8.14 11.48 20.14
C GLY A 458 -8.67 12.28 18.95
N GLY A 459 -8.17 12.05 17.72
CA GLY A 459 -8.71 12.65 16.49
C GLY A 459 -9.75 11.77 15.81
N THR A 460 -10.84 12.35 15.31
CA THR A 460 -11.93 11.65 14.60
C THR A 460 -11.64 11.37 13.11
N ILE A 461 -10.62 12.01 12.52
CA ILE A 461 -10.29 11.94 11.08
C ILE A 461 -8.84 11.42 10.90
N SER A 462 -8.65 10.48 9.98
CA SER A 462 -7.31 9.96 9.60
C SER A 462 -6.56 10.91 8.66
N TYR A 463 -5.22 10.82 8.62
CA TYR A 463 -4.44 11.68 7.71
C TYR A 463 -4.71 11.32 6.24
N GLY A 464 -4.59 12.34 5.39
CA GLY A 464 -4.85 12.28 3.95
C GLY A 464 -6.22 12.86 3.57
N PRO A 465 -6.34 13.43 2.36
CA PRO A 465 -7.55 14.15 1.92
C PRO A 465 -8.77 13.25 1.72
N GLY A 466 -8.57 11.94 1.63
CA GLY A 466 -9.62 10.92 1.57
C GLY A 466 -9.68 10.05 2.82
N GLY A 467 -9.29 10.56 3.99
CA GLY A 467 -9.37 9.81 5.25
C GLY A 467 -10.79 9.36 5.58
N GLY A 468 -10.97 8.10 5.98
CA GLY A 468 -12.25 7.64 6.53
C GLY A 468 -12.41 8.07 7.99
N GLU A 469 -13.65 8.15 8.48
CA GLU A 469 -13.96 8.37 9.89
C GLU A 469 -14.37 7.06 10.57
N SER A 470 -14.12 6.88 11.87
CA SER A 470 -14.57 5.71 12.64
C SER A 470 -14.27 4.33 12.00
N ARG A 471 -15.24 3.72 11.31
CA ARG A 471 -15.11 2.40 10.64
C ARG A 471 -15.06 2.51 9.12
N GLY A 472 -15.15 3.71 8.55
CA GLY A 472 -15.11 3.95 7.11
C GLY A 472 -13.71 3.80 6.54
N GLY A 473 -13.62 3.22 5.34
CA GLY A 473 -12.35 3.06 4.65
C GLY A 473 -11.75 4.38 4.18
N GLY A 474 -10.43 4.46 4.07
CA GLY A 474 -9.74 5.54 3.39
C GLY A 474 -9.92 5.43 1.88
N ALA A 475 -9.70 6.54 1.17
CA ALA A 475 -9.82 6.65 -0.28
C ALA A 475 -8.60 7.28 -0.96
N ASN A 476 -8.49 7.02 -2.26
CA ASN A 476 -7.55 7.68 -3.16
C ASN A 476 -8.13 7.80 -4.58
N GLY A 477 -7.98 6.78 -5.43
CA GLY A 477 -8.64 6.71 -6.73
C GLY A 477 -10.06 6.17 -6.64
N GLY A 478 -10.29 5.25 -5.72
CA GLY A 478 -11.59 4.69 -5.38
C GLY A 478 -12.08 5.18 -4.02
N THR A 479 -13.39 5.17 -3.83
CA THR A 479 -14.03 5.49 -2.54
C THR A 479 -13.66 4.46 -1.49
N GLY A 480 -13.58 4.88 -0.22
CA GLY A 480 -13.50 3.94 0.89
C GLY A 480 -14.81 3.17 1.06
N GLY A 481 -14.74 2.03 1.72
CA GLY A 481 -15.90 1.24 2.10
C GLY A 481 -16.80 2.01 3.07
N ASN A 482 -18.08 2.12 2.73
CA ASN A 482 -19.02 2.99 3.43
C ASN A 482 -19.73 2.30 4.60
N TYR A 483 -19.20 2.48 5.81
CA TYR A 483 -19.93 2.17 7.04
C TYR A 483 -20.60 3.44 7.58
N ALA A 484 -21.94 3.50 7.58
CA ALA A 484 -22.71 4.61 8.16
C ALA A 484 -22.29 6.03 7.70
N ASN A 485 -21.98 6.22 6.42
CA ASN A 485 -21.57 7.49 5.78
C ASN A 485 -20.19 8.05 6.20
N THR A 486 -19.29 7.18 6.65
CA THR A 486 -17.95 7.58 7.12
C THR A 486 -16.81 7.27 6.14
N ALA A 487 -17.11 6.85 4.90
CA ALA A 487 -16.09 6.54 3.89
C ALA A 487 -15.33 7.77 3.41
N GLY A 488 -14.02 7.60 3.24
CA GLY A 488 -13.17 8.52 2.50
C GLY A 488 -13.59 8.67 1.04
N ARG A 489 -13.28 9.83 0.46
CA ARG A 489 -13.61 10.18 -0.93
C ARG A 489 -12.38 10.23 -1.84
N PRO A 490 -12.51 9.88 -3.14
CA PRO A 490 -11.43 10.04 -4.08
C PRO A 490 -10.95 11.48 -4.19
N TRP A 491 -9.64 11.68 -4.31
CA TRP A 491 -9.02 13.00 -4.34
C TRP A 491 -7.84 13.04 -5.31
N GLY A 492 -7.51 14.23 -5.80
CA GLY A 492 -6.34 14.49 -6.63
C GLY A 492 -6.58 14.26 -8.12
N ASN A 493 -5.49 14.33 -8.88
CA ASN A 493 -5.49 14.28 -10.34
C ASN A 493 -5.20 12.84 -10.84
N ALA A 494 -6.09 12.26 -11.64
CA ALA A 494 -5.89 10.91 -12.17
C ALA A 494 -4.80 10.81 -13.26
N ALA A 495 -4.53 11.88 -14.02
CA ALA A 495 -3.52 11.92 -15.07
C ALA A 495 -2.10 12.12 -14.53
N LYS A 496 -1.97 12.72 -13.34
CA LYS A 496 -0.70 12.89 -12.62
C LYS A 496 -0.89 12.69 -11.11
N PRO A 497 -1.09 11.43 -10.66
CA PRO A 497 -1.38 11.12 -9.27
C PRO A 497 -0.10 11.17 -8.43
N LEU A 498 0.06 12.23 -7.63
CA LEU A 498 1.23 12.46 -6.77
C LEU A 498 0.90 12.47 -5.27
N VAL A 499 -0.33 12.14 -4.91
CA VAL A 499 -0.81 12.10 -3.52
C VAL A 499 -0.86 10.65 -3.05
N PRO A 500 -0.30 10.29 -1.89
CA PRO A 500 -0.38 8.93 -1.38
C PRO A 500 -1.81 8.55 -0.96
N GLY A 501 -2.04 7.26 -0.76
CA GLY A 501 -3.30 6.74 -0.25
C GLY A 501 -3.58 7.23 1.17
N SER A 502 -4.84 7.52 1.47
CA SER A 502 -5.28 7.98 2.80
C SER A 502 -5.40 6.83 3.80
N GLY A 503 -5.23 7.13 5.09
CA GLY A 503 -5.49 6.18 6.18
C GLY A 503 -6.98 5.89 6.37
N GLY A 504 -7.33 4.66 6.78
CA GLY A 504 -8.69 4.30 7.18
C GLY A 504 -9.10 4.88 8.53
N GLY A 505 -10.41 4.95 8.81
CA GLY A 505 -10.95 5.52 10.05
C GLY A 505 -10.54 4.78 11.33
N ARG A 506 -10.51 5.50 12.45
CA ARG A 506 -10.07 5.02 13.77
C ARG A 506 -11.21 4.94 14.79
N LEU A 507 -11.27 3.83 15.54
CA LEU A 507 -12.05 3.68 16.78
C LEU A 507 -11.13 3.24 17.94
N GLY A 508 -11.03 4.06 18.99
CA GLY A 508 -10.26 3.75 20.21
C GLY A 508 -8.73 3.80 20.06
N ASN A 509 -8.02 2.98 20.85
CA ASN A 509 -6.55 3.00 20.95
C ASN A 509 -5.82 2.20 19.85
N ALA A 510 -6.54 1.61 18.90
CA ALA A 510 -5.96 0.82 17.81
C ALA A 510 -5.35 1.73 16.71
N VAL A 511 -4.29 1.24 16.05
CA VAL A 511 -3.57 1.95 14.98
C VAL A 511 -3.96 1.32 13.63
N ALA A 512 -4.54 2.12 12.73
CA ALA A 512 -4.77 1.69 11.35
C ALA A 512 -3.47 1.88 10.50
N ALA A 513 -3.35 1.11 9.43
CA ALA A 513 -2.16 1.02 8.60
C ALA A 513 -2.08 2.28 7.75
N MET A 514 -0.88 2.58 7.33
CA MET A 514 -0.65 3.68 6.42
C MET A 514 -1.27 3.32 5.06
N GLY A 515 -1.77 4.33 4.33
CA GLY A 515 -2.14 4.13 2.94
C GLY A 515 -0.95 3.74 2.08
N GLY A 516 -1.19 3.34 0.83
CA GLY A 516 -0.10 3.10 -0.12
C GLY A 516 0.66 4.39 -0.42
N GLY A 517 1.97 4.30 -0.64
CA GLY A 517 2.83 5.45 -0.95
C GLY A 517 2.71 5.94 -2.38
N VAL A 518 3.69 6.72 -2.82
CA VAL A 518 3.78 7.26 -4.18
C VAL A 518 5.02 6.71 -4.88
N ILE A 519 4.84 6.19 -6.08
CA ILE A 519 5.94 5.91 -7.01
C ILE A 519 5.85 6.94 -8.14
N TRP A 520 6.73 7.93 -8.12
CA TRP A 520 6.81 9.00 -9.13
C TRP A 520 8.06 8.82 -9.98
N LEU A 521 7.88 8.33 -11.21
CA LEU A 521 8.95 8.10 -12.18
C LEU A 521 8.81 9.04 -13.38
N GLU A 522 9.85 9.80 -13.68
CA GLU A 522 9.98 10.57 -14.91
C GLU A 522 11.28 10.16 -15.62
N ALA A 523 11.17 9.34 -16.67
CA ALA A 523 12.28 8.96 -17.52
C ALA A 523 12.27 9.79 -18.81
N ARG A 524 13.43 10.25 -19.29
CA ARG A 524 13.50 11.00 -20.56
C ARG A 524 13.26 10.12 -21.79
N ASP A 525 13.78 8.90 -21.79
CA ASP A 525 13.70 7.97 -22.92
C ASP A 525 12.80 6.77 -22.60
N LYS A 526 13.31 5.76 -21.89
CA LYS A 526 12.63 4.46 -21.81
C LYS A 526 12.39 3.98 -20.39
N VAL A 527 11.20 3.42 -20.15
CA VAL A 527 10.88 2.66 -18.94
C VAL A 527 10.63 1.20 -19.31
N THR A 528 11.36 0.28 -18.69
CA THR A 528 11.20 -1.17 -18.86
C THR A 528 10.74 -1.81 -17.55
N ILE A 529 9.53 -2.36 -17.51
CA ILE A 529 8.97 -3.00 -16.32
C ILE A 529 8.76 -4.50 -16.58
N ASN A 530 9.72 -5.31 -16.13
CA ASN A 530 9.60 -6.78 -16.10
C ASN A 530 9.44 -7.33 -14.67
N GLY A 531 9.78 -6.52 -13.67
CA GLY A 531 9.49 -6.77 -12.26
C GLY A 531 8.21 -6.08 -11.81
N THR A 532 8.23 -5.49 -10.61
CA THR A 532 7.02 -4.98 -9.96
C THR A 532 7.13 -3.55 -9.45
N LEU A 533 6.08 -2.76 -9.63
CA LEU A 533 5.86 -1.46 -8.99
C LEU A 533 4.65 -1.59 -8.07
N ARG A 534 4.81 -1.35 -6.77
CA ARG A 534 3.73 -1.58 -5.80
C ARG A 534 3.55 -0.42 -4.85
N ALA A 535 2.32 0.05 -4.73
CA ALA A 535 1.88 1.04 -3.75
C ALA A 535 0.57 0.55 -3.09
N ASN A 536 0.53 -0.71 -2.70
CA ASN A 536 -0.63 -1.34 -2.04
C ASN A 536 -0.67 -1.02 -0.54
N VAL A 537 -1.78 -1.39 0.09
CA VAL A 537 -1.89 -1.53 1.56
C VAL A 537 -1.96 -3.02 1.91
N GLY A 538 -1.23 -3.44 2.94
CA GLY A 538 -1.31 -4.81 3.45
C GLY A 538 -2.70 -5.15 4.00
N ASN A 539 -3.17 -6.38 3.78
CA ASN A 539 -4.49 -6.86 4.19
C ASN A 539 -4.68 -7.05 5.71
N SER A 540 -3.68 -6.72 6.52
CA SER A 540 -3.57 -7.24 7.87
C SER A 540 -3.67 -6.20 8.98
N MET A 541 -4.91 -5.92 9.42
CA MET A 541 -5.18 -5.27 10.72
C MET A 541 -6.39 -5.87 11.45
N ASN A 542 -6.25 -6.19 12.74
CA ASN A 542 -7.27 -6.76 13.61
C ASN A 542 -7.75 -5.58 14.43
N GLY A 543 -9.06 -5.51 14.62
CA GLY A 543 -9.68 -4.38 15.25
C GLY A 543 -10.84 -3.84 14.43
N SER A 544 -11.69 -3.09 15.12
CA SER A 544 -12.93 -2.53 14.61
C SER A 544 -12.69 -1.22 13.85
N MET A 545 -11.85 -1.23 12.79
CA MET A 545 -11.39 -0.01 12.10
C MET A 545 -11.61 -0.04 10.58
N GLY A 546 -11.72 1.15 9.98
CA GLY A 546 -11.70 1.31 8.53
C GLY A 546 -10.32 0.98 7.95
N ARG A 547 -10.29 0.52 6.70
CA ARG A 547 -9.05 0.10 6.01
C ARG A 547 -8.51 1.19 5.10
N SER A 548 -7.20 1.19 4.87
CA SER A 548 -6.51 2.28 4.16
C SER A 548 -6.49 2.06 2.65
N ALA A 549 -6.41 3.18 1.91
CA ALA A 549 -6.47 3.18 0.45
C ALA A 549 -5.15 2.83 -0.22
N GLY A 550 -5.24 2.27 -1.42
CA GLY A 550 -4.09 2.13 -2.32
C GLY A 550 -3.43 3.47 -2.63
N GLY A 551 -2.14 3.43 -2.93
CA GLY A 551 -1.30 4.60 -3.23
C GLY A 551 -1.42 5.10 -4.66
N SER A 552 -0.40 5.84 -5.09
CA SER A 552 -0.36 6.46 -6.42
C SER A 552 0.90 6.07 -7.18
N ILE A 553 0.76 5.72 -8.46
CA ILE A 553 1.88 5.38 -9.34
C ILE A 553 1.77 6.26 -10.58
N TYR A 554 2.79 7.09 -10.81
CA TYR A 554 2.91 7.93 -11.99
C TYR A 554 4.19 7.60 -12.74
N ILE A 555 4.05 7.31 -14.04
CA ILE A 555 5.15 7.03 -14.95
C ILE A 555 5.05 7.99 -16.12
N ALA A 556 6.09 8.78 -16.37
CA ALA A 556 6.26 9.56 -17.60
C ALA A 556 7.51 9.09 -18.34
N CYS A 557 7.40 8.83 -19.64
CA CYS A 557 8.52 8.37 -20.49
C CYS A 557 8.31 8.72 -21.96
N ASN A 558 9.31 8.52 -22.82
CA ASN A 558 9.09 8.54 -24.26
C ASN A 558 8.48 7.20 -24.72
N THR A 559 9.07 6.07 -24.29
CA THR A 559 8.54 4.72 -24.56
C THR A 559 8.53 3.81 -23.32
N LEU A 560 7.55 2.90 -23.28
CA LEU A 560 7.37 1.88 -22.26
C LEU A 560 7.55 0.48 -22.88
N ALA A 561 8.27 -0.40 -22.19
CA ALA A 561 8.42 -1.81 -22.51
C ALA A 561 8.12 -2.70 -21.30
N ALA A 562 7.55 -3.87 -21.52
CA ALA A 562 7.30 -4.87 -20.49
C ALA A 562 7.01 -6.22 -21.14
N THR A 563 7.50 -7.31 -20.56
CA THR A 563 7.15 -8.67 -20.96
C THR A 563 6.03 -9.23 -20.11
N ASN A 564 6.06 -9.00 -18.78
CA ASN A 564 5.06 -9.43 -17.80
C ASN A 564 5.10 -8.55 -16.53
N GLY A 565 5.33 -7.25 -16.70
CA GLY A 565 5.46 -6.32 -15.58
C GLY A 565 4.18 -6.20 -14.77
N VAL A 566 4.30 -5.96 -13.46
CA VAL A 566 3.15 -5.79 -12.55
C VAL A 566 3.17 -4.40 -11.93
N ILE A 567 2.07 -3.66 -12.08
CA ILE A 567 1.89 -2.33 -11.48
C ILE A 567 0.62 -2.35 -10.65
N GLN A 568 0.74 -2.11 -9.34
CA GLN A 568 -0.37 -2.30 -8.39
C GLN A 568 -0.45 -1.21 -7.33
N ALA A 569 -1.66 -0.68 -7.12
CA ALA A 569 -1.98 0.21 -6.01
C ALA A 569 -3.37 -0.13 -5.45
N ASN A 570 -3.53 -1.34 -4.91
CA ASN A 570 -4.78 -1.85 -4.36
C ASN A 570 -5.01 -1.36 -2.92
N GLY A 571 -6.28 -1.12 -2.57
CA GLY A 571 -6.72 -0.86 -1.20
C GLY A 571 -6.77 -2.12 -0.34
N ALA A 572 -6.78 -1.95 0.98
CA ALA A 572 -6.79 -3.08 1.92
C ALA A 572 -8.19 -3.68 2.11
N ASN A 573 -8.26 -5.02 2.18
CA ASN A 573 -9.49 -5.76 2.48
C ASN A 573 -10.04 -5.45 3.89
N GLY A 574 -11.36 -5.39 4.02
CA GLY A 574 -12.08 -5.13 5.27
C GLY A 574 -12.53 -6.40 5.98
N GLY A 575 -12.75 -6.30 7.30
CA GLY A 575 -13.38 -7.35 8.12
C GLY A 575 -14.90 -7.18 8.19
N SER A 576 -15.59 -8.08 8.90
CA SER A 576 -17.04 -7.98 9.13
C SER A 576 -17.40 -6.68 9.85
N GLY A 577 -18.30 -5.89 9.27
CA GLY A 577 -18.75 -4.64 9.89
C GLY A 577 -17.82 -3.42 9.71
N LEU A 578 -16.88 -3.46 8.76
CA LEU A 578 -15.86 -2.43 8.53
C LEU A 578 -15.73 -2.04 7.06
N GLY A 579 -15.52 -0.75 6.80
CA GLY A 579 -15.23 -0.21 5.48
C GLY A 579 -13.84 -0.62 4.99
N SER A 580 -13.75 -1.26 3.83
CA SER A 580 -12.47 -1.60 3.20
C SER A 580 -11.84 -0.40 2.48
N GLY A 581 -10.57 -0.49 2.07
CA GLY A 581 -9.84 0.62 1.50
C GLY A 581 -10.18 0.81 0.04
N GLY A 582 -10.32 2.06 -0.41
CA GLY A 582 -10.49 2.36 -1.83
C GLY A 582 -9.24 2.01 -2.64
N GLY A 583 -9.44 1.69 -3.92
CA GLY A 583 -8.33 1.51 -4.87
C GLY A 583 -7.50 2.78 -5.04
N GLY A 584 -6.22 2.60 -5.39
CA GLY A 584 -5.27 3.68 -5.66
C GLY A 584 -5.39 4.27 -7.06
N ARG A 585 -4.31 4.90 -7.53
CA ARG A 585 -4.24 5.52 -8.86
C ARG A 585 -3.00 5.03 -9.60
N ILE A 586 -3.17 4.67 -10.87
CA ILE A 586 -2.07 4.43 -11.81
C ILE A 586 -2.24 5.41 -12.98
N ALA A 587 -1.18 6.10 -13.36
CA ALA A 587 -1.13 6.89 -14.58
C ALA A 587 0.18 6.64 -15.31
N ILE A 588 0.06 6.33 -16.60
CA ILE A 588 1.19 6.09 -17.48
C ILE A 588 1.08 7.10 -18.62
N ALA A 589 2.08 7.95 -18.77
CA ALA A 589 2.21 8.91 -19.86
C ALA A 589 3.42 8.52 -20.72
N TYR A 590 3.17 8.32 -22.02
CA TYR A 590 4.22 8.12 -23.02
C TYR A 590 3.92 8.93 -24.27
N ASP A 591 4.93 9.17 -25.10
CA ASP A 591 4.73 9.70 -26.45
C ASP A 591 4.03 8.63 -27.30
N THR A 592 2.77 8.89 -27.68
CA THR A 592 1.95 7.93 -28.42
C THR A 592 2.49 7.64 -29.83
N THR A 593 3.25 8.56 -30.41
CA THR A 593 3.89 8.42 -31.72
C THR A 593 5.12 7.54 -31.61
N ALA A 594 5.98 7.80 -30.64
CA ALA A 594 7.15 6.96 -30.37
C ALA A 594 6.71 5.54 -29.97
N GLN A 595 5.73 5.42 -29.06
CA GLN A 595 5.21 4.14 -28.58
C GLN A 595 4.58 3.29 -29.71
N ALA A 596 4.03 3.92 -30.75
CA ALA A 596 3.45 3.19 -31.89
C ALA A 596 4.50 2.38 -32.68
N THR A 597 5.77 2.77 -32.62
CA THR A 597 6.89 2.07 -33.27
C THR A 597 7.67 1.16 -32.32
N ALA A 598 7.36 1.22 -31.02
CA ALA A 598 8.01 0.42 -29.99
C ALA A 598 7.43 -0.99 -29.88
N THR A 599 8.19 -1.91 -29.27
CA THR A 599 7.68 -3.25 -28.96
C THR A 599 6.51 -3.17 -27.97
N PRO A 600 5.37 -3.85 -28.22
CA PRO A 600 4.21 -3.77 -27.35
C PRO A 600 4.54 -4.17 -25.90
N ALA A 601 4.18 -3.33 -24.93
CA ALA A 601 4.41 -3.59 -23.51
C ALA A 601 3.27 -4.39 -22.88
N HIS A 602 3.60 -5.49 -22.19
CA HIS A 602 2.68 -6.42 -21.56
C HIS A 602 2.71 -6.23 -20.04
N LEU A 603 1.62 -5.68 -19.50
CA LEU A 603 1.50 -5.32 -18.09
C LEU A 603 0.27 -5.93 -17.44
N SER A 604 0.38 -6.22 -16.15
CA SER A 604 -0.75 -6.36 -15.23
C SER A 604 -0.94 -5.05 -14.47
N LEU A 605 -2.13 -4.45 -14.57
CA LEU A 605 -2.47 -3.20 -13.89
C LEU A 605 -3.61 -3.45 -12.89
N SER A 606 -3.42 -3.09 -11.61
CA SER A 606 -4.46 -3.31 -10.59
C SER A 606 -4.56 -2.16 -9.59
N VAL A 607 -5.76 -1.61 -9.47
CA VAL A 607 -6.16 -0.60 -8.47
C VAL A 607 -7.50 -0.97 -7.83
N ARG A 608 -7.64 -2.23 -7.40
CA ARG A 608 -8.88 -2.70 -6.76
C ARG A 608 -9.06 -2.05 -5.40
N GLY A 609 -10.31 -1.77 -5.04
CA GLY A 609 -10.67 -1.58 -3.65
C GLY A 609 -10.62 -2.90 -2.88
N GLY A 610 -10.56 -2.83 -1.57
CA GLY A 610 -10.61 -4.03 -0.73
C GLY A 610 -12.00 -4.64 -0.68
N GLY A 611 -12.09 -5.96 -0.53
CA GLY A 611 -13.36 -6.67 -0.31
C GLY A 611 -13.80 -6.65 1.15
N SER A 612 -15.11 -6.48 1.40
CA SER A 612 -15.82 -6.72 2.68
C SER A 612 -17.34 -6.59 2.46
N ASN A 613 -18.15 -6.58 3.52
CA ASN A 613 -19.57 -6.20 3.42
C ASN A 613 -19.78 -4.72 3.04
N TYR A 614 -18.73 -3.92 3.10
CA TYR A 614 -18.69 -2.50 2.73
C TYR A 614 -17.44 -2.30 1.85
N GLU A 615 -17.53 -2.75 0.60
CA GLU A 615 -16.42 -2.78 -0.35
C GLU A 615 -15.89 -1.38 -0.71
N GLY A 616 -14.60 -1.31 -0.99
CA GLY A 616 -13.92 -0.11 -1.47
C GLY A 616 -14.13 0.00 -2.97
N GLY A 617 -14.32 1.22 -3.47
CA GLY A 617 -14.46 1.47 -4.89
C GLY A 617 -13.19 1.15 -5.66
N LEU A 618 -13.35 0.81 -6.94
CA LEU A 618 -12.24 0.71 -7.89
C LEU A 618 -11.50 2.04 -8.00
N GLY A 619 -10.18 1.96 -8.02
CA GLY A 619 -9.29 3.07 -8.32
C GLY A 619 -9.22 3.41 -9.82
N THR A 620 -8.41 4.40 -10.17
CA THR A 620 -8.28 4.91 -11.54
C THR A 620 -7.00 4.44 -12.22
N ILE A 621 -7.09 4.12 -13.50
CA ILE A 621 -5.98 3.80 -14.41
C ILE A 621 -6.09 4.76 -15.60
N HIS A 622 -5.15 5.70 -15.69
CA HIS A 622 -5.08 6.69 -16.75
C HIS A 622 -4.02 6.28 -17.79
N LEU A 623 -4.46 6.03 -19.02
CA LEU A 623 -3.63 5.66 -20.16
C LEU A 623 -3.92 6.61 -21.33
N PRO A 624 -2.91 7.04 -22.12
CA PRO A 624 -3.13 7.96 -23.24
C PRO A 624 -3.92 7.30 -24.38
N ASP A 625 -3.81 5.99 -24.52
CA ASP A 625 -4.50 5.20 -25.56
C ASP A 625 -4.65 3.73 -25.13
N THR A 626 -5.10 2.87 -26.05
CA THR A 626 -5.37 1.44 -25.81
C THR A 626 -4.18 0.52 -26.04
N ARG A 627 -2.98 1.03 -26.39
CA ARG A 627 -1.82 0.21 -26.79
C ARG A 627 -1.28 -0.68 -25.67
N LEU A 628 -1.66 -0.44 -24.42
CA LEU A 628 -1.32 -1.30 -23.28
C LEU A 628 -2.39 -2.35 -22.96
N LEU A 629 -3.53 -2.37 -23.67
CA LEU A 629 -4.60 -3.35 -23.50
C LEU A 629 -4.40 -4.56 -24.41
N ARG A 630 -4.89 -5.73 -24.00
CA ARG A 630 -4.69 -7.01 -24.69
C ARG A 630 -5.95 -7.84 -24.69
N GLU A 631 -5.98 -8.85 -25.57
CA GLU A 631 -7.07 -9.82 -25.70
C GLU A 631 -7.34 -10.55 -24.39
N ASN A 632 -6.29 -11.03 -23.73
CA ASN A 632 -6.37 -11.48 -22.34
C ASN A 632 -6.22 -10.26 -21.43
N LEU A 633 -7.36 -9.69 -21.03
CA LEU A 633 -7.37 -8.48 -20.23
C LEU A 633 -6.73 -8.75 -18.87
N ASN A 634 -5.69 -7.99 -18.53
CA ASN A 634 -4.97 -8.08 -17.26
C ASN A 634 -5.02 -6.74 -16.52
N VAL A 635 -6.22 -6.15 -16.47
CA VAL A 635 -6.46 -4.82 -15.93
C VAL A 635 -7.63 -4.86 -14.95
N SER A 636 -7.44 -4.30 -13.76
CA SER A 636 -8.50 -4.09 -12.78
C SER A 636 -8.53 -2.66 -12.25
N GLY A 637 -9.60 -1.95 -12.56
CA GLY A 637 -9.76 -0.54 -12.23
C GLY A 637 -10.71 0.19 -13.18
N GLN A 638 -10.86 1.48 -12.96
CA GLN A 638 -11.51 2.41 -13.88
C GLN A 638 -10.48 2.88 -14.92
N VAL A 639 -10.65 2.49 -16.17
CA VAL A 639 -9.67 2.67 -17.26
C VAL A 639 -10.16 3.77 -18.21
N GLY A 640 -9.30 4.71 -18.54
CA GLY A 640 -9.61 5.83 -19.43
C GLY A 640 -8.39 6.74 -19.64
N PRO A 641 -8.55 7.93 -20.27
CA PRO A 641 -9.81 8.54 -20.70
C PRO A 641 -10.19 8.27 -22.16
N PHE A 642 -9.46 7.40 -22.88
CA PHE A 642 -9.75 7.07 -24.27
C PHE A 642 -11.22 6.61 -24.48
N SER A 643 -11.80 6.97 -25.63
CA SER A 643 -13.22 6.76 -25.94
C SER A 643 -13.49 5.56 -26.86
N SER A 644 -12.47 4.85 -27.33
CA SER A 644 -12.69 3.66 -28.14
C SER A 644 -11.58 2.63 -28.01
N TRP A 645 -11.94 1.35 -28.12
CA TRP A 645 -11.00 0.24 -28.23
C TRP A 645 -11.52 -0.81 -29.22
N SER A 646 -10.64 -1.26 -30.13
CA SER A 646 -10.89 -2.37 -31.03
C SER A 646 -9.91 -3.52 -30.75
N VAL A 647 -10.42 -4.74 -30.70
CA VAL A 647 -9.65 -5.96 -30.42
C VAL A 647 -10.30 -7.15 -31.13
N ASP A 648 -9.53 -8.20 -31.44
CA ASP A 648 -10.09 -9.36 -32.12
C ASP A 648 -10.92 -10.24 -31.18
N ASN A 649 -10.27 -10.79 -30.16
CA ASN A 649 -10.91 -11.53 -29.09
C ASN A 649 -10.70 -10.81 -27.76
N LEU A 650 -11.66 -10.90 -26.85
CA LEU A 650 -11.50 -10.32 -25.52
C LEU A 650 -11.93 -11.33 -24.46
N LEU A 651 -11.01 -11.68 -23.57
CA LEU A 651 -11.22 -12.49 -22.38
C LEU A 651 -11.04 -11.62 -21.13
N VAL A 652 -12.10 -11.50 -20.35
CA VAL A 652 -12.10 -10.86 -19.02
C VAL A 652 -12.23 -11.96 -17.98
N LYS A 653 -11.09 -12.40 -17.44
CA LYS A 653 -11.03 -13.52 -16.47
C LYS A 653 -10.48 -13.07 -15.12
N ASN A 654 -11.26 -13.24 -14.05
CA ASN A 654 -10.92 -12.78 -12.70
C ASN A 654 -10.58 -11.28 -12.59
N GLN A 655 -10.78 -10.47 -13.64
CA GLN A 655 -10.50 -9.04 -13.67
C GLN A 655 -11.76 -8.21 -13.50
N GLN A 656 -11.63 -6.99 -12.99
CA GLN A 656 -12.73 -6.03 -12.87
C GLN A 656 -12.37 -4.72 -13.59
N ALA A 657 -12.79 -4.60 -14.84
CA ALA A 657 -12.44 -3.47 -15.69
C ALA A 657 -13.68 -2.61 -15.98
N ARG A 658 -13.60 -1.31 -15.66
CA ARG A 658 -14.60 -0.32 -16.06
C ARG A 658 -13.99 0.67 -17.03
N PHE A 659 -14.48 0.68 -18.27
CA PHE A 659 -14.04 1.67 -19.25
C PHE A 659 -14.91 2.93 -19.12
N THR A 660 -14.28 4.06 -18.84
CA THR A 660 -14.94 5.28 -18.34
C THR A 660 -14.83 6.48 -19.28
N GLY A 661 -14.16 6.33 -20.42
CA GLY A 661 -14.12 7.36 -21.46
C GLY A 661 -15.54 7.79 -21.84
N GLU A 662 -15.75 9.08 -22.07
CA GLU A 662 -17.07 9.57 -22.49
C GLU A 662 -17.46 8.94 -23.83
N GLY A 663 -18.66 8.36 -23.89
CA GLY A 663 -19.18 7.73 -25.10
C GLY A 663 -18.37 6.52 -25.54
N PHE A 664 -17.83 5.77 -24.58
CA PHE A 664 -16.88 4.70 -24.85
C PHE A 664 -17.46 3.64 -25.80
N LYS A 665 -16.70 3.33 -26.85
CA LYS A 665 -17.02 2.29 -27.83
C LYS A 665 -16.01 1.14 -27.77
N LEU A 666 -16.49 -0.04 -27.38
CA LEU A 666 -15.74 -1.29 -27.50
C LEU A 666 -16.17 -2.06 -28.74
N THR A 667 -15.20 -2.43 -29.58
CA THR A 667 -15.40 -3.28 -30.76
C THR A 667 -14.58 -4.55 -30.60
N VAL A 668 -15.25 -5.69 -30.46
CA VAL A 668 -14.65 -7.03 -30.46
C VAL A 668 -15.01 -7.67 -31.80
N THR A 669 -14.05 -7.89 -32.70
CA THR A 669 -14.38 -8.36 -34.06
C THR A 669 -14.81 -9.83 -34.09
N ASN A 670 -14.39 -10.61 -33.10
CA ASN A 670 -14.79 -11.99 -32.93
C ASN A 670 -15.48 -12.19 -31.56
N THR A 671 -14.92 -12.98 -30.64
CA THR A 671 -15.60 -13.42 -29.41
C THR A 671 -15.23 -12.57 -28.20
N LEU A 672 -16.25 -12.16 -27.42
CA LEU A 672 -16.10 -11.58 -26.08
C LEU A 672 -16.51 -12.60 -25.02
N THR A 673 -15.56 -13.00 -24.16
CA THR A 673 -15.81 -13.88 -23.01
C THR A 673 -15.56 -13.16 -21.68
N VAL A 674 -16.54 -13.22 -20.78
CA VAL A 674 -16.39 -12.83 -19.37
C VAL A 674 -16.51 -14.08 -18.50
N ASP A 675 -15.42 -14.46 -17.84
CA ASP A 675 -15.24 -15.75 -17.18
C ASP A 675 -14.74 -15.57 -15.73
N SER A 676 -15.00 -16.57 -14.89
CA SER A 676 -14.41 -16.78 -13.55
C SER A 676 -14.46 -15.51 -12.69
N ASN A 677 -15.66 -15.05 -12.33
CA ASN A 677 -15.91 -13.80 -11.60
C ASN A 677 -15.36 -12.54 -12.30
N GLY A 678 -15.04 -12.61 -13.59
CA GLY A 678 -14.70 -11.45 -14.40
C GLY A 678 -15.84 -10.45 -14.47
N SER A 679 -15.51 -9.16 -14.52
CA SER A 679 -16.46 -8.06 -14.64
C SER A 679 -15.96 -7.07 -15.68
N LEU A 680 -16.80 -6.83 -16.69
CA LEU A 680 -16.63 -5.81 -17.71
C LEU A 680 -17.73 -4.77 -17.55
N ASP A 681 -17.35 -3.54 -17.27
CA ASP A 681 -18.26 -2.41 -17.14
C ASP A 681 -18.01 -1.42 -18.28
N LEU A 682 -19.06 -1.05 -19.01
CA LEU A 682 -19.01 -0.11 -20.12
C LEU A 682 -19.68 1.21 -19.73
N GLY A 683 -18.88 2.27 -19.61
CA GLY A 683 -19.31 3.58 -19.16
C GLY A 683 -19.36 3.69 -17.63
N GLY A 684 -20.25 4.56 -17.15
CA GLY A 684 -20.39 4.86 -15.72
C GLY A 684 -19.60 6.08 -15.26
N GLY A 685 -19.24 6.96 -16.20
CA GLY A 685 -18.60 8.24 -15.96
C GLY A 685 -17.22 8.15 -15.28
N ALA A 686 -16.38 9.11 -15.56
CA ALA A 686 -15.07 9.21 -14.96
C ALA A 686 -15.17 9.68 -13.47
N ILE A 687 -14.63 8.91 -12.49
CA ILE A 687 -14.23 9.48 -11.18
C ILE A 687 -12.76 9.93 -11.25
N PHE A 688 -12.41 10.75 -12.24
CA PHE A 688 -11.00 11.02 -12.54
C PHE A 688 -10.48 12.23 -11.77
N ASP A 689 -11.33 13.21 -11.47
CA ASP A 689 -10.96 14.41 -10.72
C ASP A 689 -12.05 14.77 -9.69
N ASN A 690 -11.60 15.30 -8.55
CA ASN A 690 -12.38 15.74 -7.38
C ASN A 690 -13.90 15.64 -7.49
N GLY A 691 -14.43 14.56 -6.91
CA GLY A 691 -15.86 14.38 -6.68
C GLY A 691 -16.62 13.95 -7.92
N SER A 692 -17.35 12.84 -7.80
CA SER A 692 -18.55 12.61 -8.60
C SER A 692 -19.34 13.92 -8.72
N PHE A 693 -19.84 14.24 -9.91
CA PHE A 693 -20.73 15.37 -10.15
C PHE A 693 -21.95 15.32 -9.20
N TRP A 694 -21.91 16.13 -8.13
CA TRP A 694 -22.99 16.30 -7.17
C TRP A 694 -23.82 17.50 -7.63
N VAL A 695 -24.99 17.28 -8.25
CA VAL A 695 -25.93 18.40 -8.45
C VAL A 695 -26.64 18.68 -7.14
N ASP A 696 -26.34 19.86 -6.61
CA ASP A 696 -26.90 20.46 -5.43
C ASP A 696 -28.40 20.75 -5.59
N LYS A 697 -29.20 20.24 -4.64
CA LYS A 697 -30.19 21.05 -3.93
C LYS A 697 -30.27 20.56 -2.48
N GLY A 698 -29.47 21.16 -1.61
CA GLY A 698 -29.72 21.14 -0.15
C GLY A 698 -28.88 20.17 0.69
N GLY A 699 -27.68 19.81 0.24
CA GLY A 699 -26.67 19.25 1.13
C GLY A 699 -26.94 17.85 1.74
N GLN A 700 -27.50 16.89 1.00
CA GLN A 700 -27.60 15.49 1.46
C GLN A 700 -27.24 14.45 0.38
N PHE A 701 -26.58 13.37 0.83
CA PHE A 701 -25.86 12.35 0.06
C PHE A 701 -26.77 11.37 -0.69
N VAL A 702 -26.56 11.22 -2.00
CA VAL A 702 -27.11 10.10 -2.80
C VAL A 702 -25.97 9.49 -3.60
N ASP A 703 -25.84 8.16 -3.52
CA ASP A 703 -24.87 7.37 -4.28
C ASP A 703 -25.24 7.39 -5.77
N PHE A 704 -24.93 8.49 -6.45
CA PHE A 704 -24.99 8.55 -7.89
C PHE A 704 -23.75 7.82 -8.40
N ILE A 705 -23.95 6.58 -8.86
CA ILE A 705 -23.13 6.00 -9.91
C ILE A 705 -22.94 7.12 -10.95
N CYS A 706 -21.70 7.56 -11.19
CA CYS A 706 -21.41 8.51 -12.25
C CYS A 706 -21.93 7.91 -13.58
N HIS A 707 -22.54 8.69 -14.47
CA HIS A 707 -23.02 8.16 -15.75
C HIS A 707 -22.29 8.90 -16.86
N SER A 708 -22.11 8.24 -18.00
CA SER A 708 -21.58 8.91 -19.19
C SER A 708 -22.53 10.04 -19.59
N THR A 709 -21.99 11.15 -20.07
CA THR A 709 -22.75 12.27 -20.66
C THR A 709 -23.21 11.97 -22.09
N SER A 710 -22.72 10.87 -22.67
CA SER A 710 -22.99 10.42 -24.04
C SER A 710 -23.19 8.90 -24.12
N THR A 711 -23.64 8.41 -25.28
CA THR A 711 -23.99 7.00 -25.49
C THR A 711 -22.77 6.10 -25.58
N ASN A 712 -22.75 5.02 -24.79
CA ASN A 712 -21.73 3.98 -24.90
C ASN A 712 -22.15 2.90 -25.89
N ALA A 713 -21.18 2.21 -26.48
CA ALA A 713 -21.42 1.16 -27.46
C ALA A 713 -20.54 -0.08 -27.24
N LEU A 714 -21.14 -1.26 -27.39
CA LEU A 714 -20.44 -2.54 -27.53
C LEU A 714 -20.83 -3.17 -28.87
N TYR A 715 -19.83 -3.51 -29.68
CA TYR A 715 -20.01 -4.35 -30.86
C TYR A 715 -19.23 -5.65 -30.68
N VAL A 716 -19.89 -6.79 -30.91
CA VAL A 716 -19.28 -8.13 -30.91
C VAL A 716 -19.62 -8.81 -32.24
N GLY A 717 -18.61 -9.02 -33.07
CA GLY A 717 -18.78 -9.64 -34.40
C GLY A 717 -19.01 -11.15 -34.35
N GLY A 718 -18.58 -11.82 -33.28
CA GLY A 718 -18.86 -13.22 -32.97
C GLY A 718 -19.79 -13.37 -31.76
N ASP A 719 -19.45 -14.29 -30.86
CA ASP A 719 -20.26 -14.62 -29.69
C ASP A 719 -19.95 -13.72 -28.48
N LEU A 720 -20.98 -13.42 -27.69
CA LEU A 720 -20.85 -12.84 -26.35
C LEU A 720 -21.12 -13.94 -25.32
N ILE A 721 -20.10 -14.30 -24.54
CA ILE A 721 -20.15 -15.42 -23.59
C ILE A 721 -19.92 -14.91 -22.17
N LEU A 722 -20.88 -15.12 -21.27
CA LEU A 722 -20.73 -14.91 -19.84
C LEU A 722 -20.85 -16.25 -19.11
N THR A 723 -19.79 -16.65 -18.41
CA THR A 723 -19.71 -17.95 -17.73
C THR A 723 -18.97 -17.87 -16.39
N ASN A 724 -19.13 -18.89 -15.55
CA ASN A 724 -18.47 -19.01 -14.23
C ASN A 724 -18.55 -17.72 -13.40
N SER A 725 -19.77 -17.19 -13.24
CA SER A 725 -20.06 -15.93 -12.53
C SER A 725 -19.57 -14.65 -13.22
N GLY A 726 -19.39 -14.68 -14.54
CA GLY A 726 -19.06 -13.50 -15.33
C GLY A 726 -20.17 -12.44 -15.31
N THR A 727 -19.79 -11.17 -15.26
CA THR A 727 -20.73 -10.03 -15.25
C THR A 727 -20.39 -8.99 -16.33
N LEU A 728 -21.40 -8.54 -17.07
CA LEU A 728 -21.31 -7.39 -17.97
C LEU A 728 -22.26 -6.28 -17.49
N SER A 729 -21.73 -5.11 -17.14
CA SER A 729 -22.55 -3.94 -16.81
C SER A 729 -22.51 -2.91 -17.94
N VAL A 730 -23.67 -2.39 -18.33
CA VAL A 730 -23.79 -1.40 -19.41
C VAL A 730 -24.50 -0.17 -18.87
N PHE A 731 -23.74 0.91 -18.70
CA PHE A 731 -24.25 2.19 -18.23
C PHE A 731 -24.77 3.00 -19.43
N ALA A 732 -25.99 3.49 -19.33
CA ALA A 732 -26.59 4.37 -20.33
C ALA A 732 -26.26 5.85 -20.08
N GLY A 733 -25.93 6.57 -21.16
CA GLY A 733 -25.92 8.03 -21.14
C GLY A 733 -27.33 8.62 -21.19
N PRO A 734 -27.46 9.94 -20.96
CA PRO A 734 -28.74 10.63 -21.08
C PRO A 734 -29.23 10.65 -22.54
N THR A 735 -30.54 10.64 -22.72
CA THR A 735 -31.23 10.84 -24.00
C THR A 735 -32.09 12.10 -23.93
N ASN A 736 -32.09 12.89 -24.98
CA ASN A 736 -32.94 14.09 -25.10
C ASN A 736 -34.37 13.76 -25.61
N ALA A 737 -34.89 12.57 -25.29
CA ALA A 737 -36.12 12.00 -25.84
C ALA A 737 -36.16 11.79 -27.39
N THR A 738 -35.15 12.22 -28.16
CA THR A 738 -35.04 11.92 -29.61
C THR A 738 -34.25 10.65 -29.92
N MET A 739 -33.30 10.25 -29.07
CA MET A 739 -32.65 8.94 -29.16
C MET A 739 -33.42 7.86 -28.41
N ALA A 740 -33.62 6.70 -29.04
CA ALA A 740 -34.39 5.59 -28.48
C ALA A 740 -33.67 4.81 -27.35
N HIS A 741 -32.36 5.04 -27.14
CA HIS A 741 -31.54 4.35 -26.15
C HIS A 741 -30.32 5.18 -25.71
N GLY A 742 -29.89 5.01 -24.47
CA GLY A 742 -28.73 5.70 -23.88
C GLY A 742 -27.41 4.94 -24.00
N SER A 743 -27.45 3.66 -24.39
CA SER A 743 -26.31 2.84 -24.81
C SER A 743 -26.78 1.74 -25.77
N VAL A 744 -25.88 1.18 -26.56
CA VAL A 744 -26.21 0.09 -27.49
C VAL A 744 -25.22 -1.08 -27.35
N VAL A 745 -25.74 -2.30 -27.36
CA VAL A 745 -24.96 -3.54 -27.46
C VAL A 745 -25.43 -4.28 -28.71
N GLU A 746 -24.51 -4.54 -29.63
CA GLU A 746 -24.77 -5.27 -30.86
C GLU A 746 -23.92 -6.54 -30.89
N VAL A 747 -24.57 -7.70 -30.97
CA VAL A 747 -23.93 -9.02 -31.04
C VAL A 747 -24.41 -9.72 -32.30
N VAL A 748 -23.48 -9.96 -33.22
CA VAL A 748 -23.76 -10.63 -34.51
C VAL A 748 -23.92 -12.14 -34.32
N GLY A 749 -23.09 -12.74 -33.46
CA GLY A 749 -23.22 -14.14 -33.07
C GLY A 749 -24.26 -14.37 -31.98
N THR A 750 -24.04 -15.40 -31.17
CA THR A 750 -24.94 -15.78 -30.08
C THR A 750 -24.51 -15.10 -28.78
N THR A 751 -25.50 -14.60 -28.03
CA THR A 751 -25.29 -14.20 -26.64
C THR A 751 -25.60 -15.38 -25.71
N HIS A 752 -24.58 -15.91 -25.03
CA HIS A 752 -24.69 -16.99 -24.05
C HIS A 752 -24.50 -16.45 -22.64
N ILE A 753 -25.52 -16.62 -21.79
CA ILE A 753 -25.45 -16.35 -20.35
C ILE A 753 -25.60 -17.68 -19.62
N TYR A 754 -24.47 -18.23 -19.14
CA TYR A 754 -24.45 -19.47 -18.38
C TYR A 754 -24.88 -19.26 -16.91
N SER A 755 -25.03 -20.37 -16.18
CA SER A 755 -25.44 -20.37 -14.77
C SER A 755 -24.54 -19.44 -13.92
N GLY A 756 -25.16 -18.69 -13.02
CA GLY A 756 -24.48 -17.75 -12.12
C GLY A 756 -24.00 -16.45 -12.78
N SER A 757 -24.17 -16.28 -14.09
CA SER A 757 -23.63 -15.14 -14.84
C SER A 757 -24.72 -14.11 -15.18
N TRP A 758 -24.35 -12.82 -15.27
CA TRP A 758 -25.32 -11.73 -15.29
C TRP A 758 -24.95 -10.58 -16.23
N ILE A 759 -25.94 -10.10 -16.99
CA ILE A 759 -25.87 -8.80 -17.66
C ILE A 759 -26.67 -7.78 -16.82
N LYS A 760 -26.10 -6.60 -16.58
CA LYS A 760 -26.69 -5.51 -15.79
C LYS A 760 -26.91 -4.27 -16.67
N PRO A 761 -28.11 -4.09 -17.25
CA PRO A 761 -28.49 -2.85 -17.91
C PRO A 761 -28.76 -1.77 -16.88
N ILE A 762 -28.01 -0.66 -16.95
CA ILE A 762 -28.10 0.43 -15.98
C ILE A 762 -28.61 1.68 -16.68
N SER A 763 -29.79 2.16 -16.27
CA SER A 763 -30.41 3.34 -16.88
C SER A 763 -29.92 4.62 -16.22
N HIS A 764 -29.92 5.71 -16.97
CA HIS A 764 -29.54 7.02 -16.47
C HIS A 764 -30.50 7.45 -15.34
N PRO A 765 -30.00 7.77 -14.13
CA PRO A 765 -30.81 7.85 -12.91
C PRO A 765 -31.77 9.05 -12.89
N THR A 766 -31.54 10.06 -13.72
CA THR A 766 -32.35 11.29 -13.78
C THR A 766 -33.06 11.49 -15.11
N ASN A 767 -32.62 10.81 -16.16
CA ASN A 767 -33.09 11.04 -17.53
C ASN A 767 -33.79 9.80 -18.12
N GLY A 768 -33.47 8.61 -17.60
CA GLY A 768 -34.12 7.37 -18.01
C GLY A 768 -33.63 6.81 -19.34
N GLY A 769 -32.59 7.38 -19.96
CA GLY A 769 -31.85 6.72 -21.04
C GLY A 769 -31.42 5.32 -20.60
N SER A 770 -31.66 4.30 -21.42
CA SER A 770 -31.41 2.90 -21.05
C SER A 770 -30.67 2.14 -22.16
N PRO A 771 -29.98 1.03 -21.84
CA PRO A 771 -29.32 0.23 -22.86
C PRO A 771 -30.30 -0.50 -23.79
N LEU A 772 -29.96 -0.58 -25.09
CA LEU A 772 -30.60 -1.44 -26.08
C LEU A 772 -29.66 -2.59 -26.46
N PHE A 773 -30.16 -3.82 -26.42
CA PHE A 773 -29.44 -5.01 -26.88
C PHE A 773 -30.02 -5.49 -28.20
N ARG A 774 -29.21 -5.49 -29.26
CA ARG A 774 -29.49 -6.13 -30.55
C ARG A 774 -28.64 -7.38 -30.68
N VAL A 775 -29.28 -8.54 -30.79
CA VAL A 775 -28.59 -9.84 -30.77
C VAL A 775 -29.13 -10.74 -31.88
N ALA A 776 -28.34 -11.68 -32.37
CA ALA A 776 -28.89 -12.70 -33.27
C ALA A 776 -29.72 -13.72 -32.49
N ASP A 777 -29.04 -14.54 -31.68
CA ASP A 777 -29.65 -15.46 -30.73
C ASP A 777 -29.28 -15.08 -29.30
N LEU A 778 -30.18 -15.36 -28.35
CA LEU A 778 -29.96 -15.20 -26.92
C LEU A 778 -30.30 -16.49 -26.18
N THR A 779 -29.34 -17.05 -25.47
CA THR A 779 -29.54 -18.22 -24.59
C THR A 779 -29.19 -17.87 -23.16
N ILE A 780 -30.13 -18.08 -22.24
CA ILE A 780 -29.95 -17.85 -20.81
C ILE A 780 -30.22 -19.15 -20.07
N ALA A 781 -29.18 -19.69 -19.43
CA ALA A 781 -29.26 -20.89 -18.61
C ALA A 781 -29.96 -20.63 -17.26
N ALA A 782 -30.39 -21.71 -16.59
CA ALA A 782 -30.90 -21.61 -15.22
C ALA A 782 -29.90 -20.92 -14.30
N SER A 783 -30.39 -20.11 -13.35
CA SER A 783 -29.58 -19.31 -12.41
C SER A 783 -28.65 -18.24 -13.04
N GLY A 784 -28.72 -18.01 -14.36
CA GLY A 784 -28.14 -16.84 -15.03
C GLY A 784 -29.22 -15.85 -15.47
N GLY A 785 -28.85 -14.65 -15.93
CA GLY A 785 -29.87 -13.68 -16.31
C GLY A 785 -29.48 -12.25 -16.67
N PHE A 786 -30.53 -11.43 -16.80
CA PHE A 786 -30.42 -9.98 -16.80
C PHE A 786 -30.92 -9.42 -15.48
N ASP A 787 -30.15 -8.52 -14.87
CA ASP A 787 -30.47 -7.86 -13.61
C ASP A 787 -30.45 -6.34 -13.75
N ALA A 788 -31.64 -5.78 -13.98
CA ALA A 788 -31.91 -4.36 -14.00
C ALA A 788 -32.57 -3.88 -12.69
N ASN A 789 -32.56 -4.69 -11.61
CA ASN A 789 -33.19 -4.29 -10.35
C ASN A 789 -32.60 -2.96 -9.85
N GLN A 790 -33.47 -2.03 -9.47
CA GLN A 790 -33.10 -0.74 -8.86
C GLN A 790 -32.30 0.22 -9.76
N TYR A 791 -31.96 -0.17 -10.99
CA TYR A 791 -31.16 0.61 -11.95
C TYR A 791 -32.02 1.45 -12.91
N GLY A 792 -33.15 1.94 -12.43
CA GLY A 792 -34.03 2.89 -13.10
C GLY A 792 -33.82 4.31 -12.59
N PHE A 793 -34.89 5.11 -12.53
CA PHE A 793 -34.80 6.46 -11.97
C PHE A 793 -34.51 6.42 -10.46
N ALA A 794 -33.67 7.35 -9.99
CA ALA A 794 -33.30 7.45 -8.59
C ALA A 794 -34.49 7.87 -7.69
N GLY A 795 -34.51 7.40 -6.44
CA GLY A 795 -35.48 7.87 -5.45
C GLY A 795 -35.15 9.25 -4.86
N GLY A 796 -36.05 9.79 -4.04
CA GLY A 796 -35.86 11.09 -3.39
C GLY A 796 -34.67 11.10 -2.42
N GLY A 797 -33.69 11.97 -2.69
CA GLY A 797 -32.43 12.06 -1.95
C GLY A 797 -32.47 12.85 -0.64
N GLY A 798 -33.40 13.80 -0.53
CA GLY A 798 -33.51 14.74 0.61
C GLY A 798 -34.88 14.70 1.30
N SER A 799 -35.01 15.39 2.44
CA SER A 799 -36.29 15.52 3.13
C SER A 799 -37.31 16.23 2.23
N ARG A 800 -38.50 15.63 2.05
CA ARG A 800 -39.59 16.17 1.21
C ARG A 800 -39.21 16.31 -0.27
N ILE A 801 -38.38 15.39 -0.77
CA ILE A 801 -37.96 15.35 -2.18
C ILE A 801 -38.70 14.21 -2.89
N ALA A 802 -39.27 14.51 -4.06
CA ALA A 802 -39.87 13.51 -4.93
C ALA A 802 -38.81 12.59 -5.54
N GLY A 803 -39.21 11.36 -5.89
CA GLY A 803 -38.37 10.49 -6.73
C GLY A 803 -38.26 11.02 -8.16
N TYR A 804 -37.18 10.65 -8.86
CA TYR A 804 -37.01 10.96 -10.28
C TYR A 804 -37.92 10.10 -11.17
N GLY A 805 -38.14 10.57 -12.40
CA GLY A 805 -38.93 9.88 -13.42
C GLY A 805 -40.34 10.43 -13.60
N TYR A 806 -40.98 10.11 -14.73
CA TYR A 806 -42.29 10.63 -15.13
C TYR A 806 -43.42 10.26 -14.16
N GLY A 807 -43.26 9.17 -13.40
CA GLY A 807 -44.13 8.73 -12.33
C GLY A 807 -43.45 8.80 -10.97
N GLY A 808 -42.59 9.80 -10.73
CA GLY A 808 -41.91 9.98 -9.45
C GLY A 808 -42.90 10.15 -8.29
N GLY A 809 -42.72 9.38 -7.22
CA GLY A 809 -43.54 9.52 -6.03
C GLY A 809 -43.21 10.80 -5.26
N SER A 810 -44.23 11.51 -4.75
CA SER A 810 -44.02 12.78 -4.03
C SER A 810 -43.49 12.56 -2.60
N GLY A 811 -42.61 13.43 -2.13
CA GLY A 811 -42.18 13.50 -0.74
C GLY A 811 -42.79 14.69 -0.02
N THR A 812 -43.50 14.49 1.10
CA THR A 812 -44.13 15.57 1.88
C THR A 812 -43.76 15.53 3.36
N SER A 813 -44.27 16.47 4.16
CA SER A 813 -44.08 16.47 5.62
C SER A 813 -44.64 15.23 6.32
N THR A 814 -45.67 14.60 5.75
CA THR A 814 -46.55 13.65 6.45
C THR A 814 -46.71 12.32 5.70
N TYR A 815 -46.59 12.35 4.37
CA TYR A 815 -46.76 11.20 3.49
C TYR A 815 -45.63 11.13 2.45
N SER A 816 -45.30 9.91 2.01
CA SER A 816 -44.51 9.70 0.80
C SER A 816 -45.26 8.78 -0.16
N GLY A 817 -45.24 9.14 -1.43
CA GLY A 817 -45.83 8.34 -2.50
C GLY A 817 -44.83 7.38 -3.12
N GLY A 818 -45.29 6.20 -3.49
CA GLY A 818 -44.50 5.22 -4.23
C GLY A 818 -44.26 5.69 -5.66
N GLY A 819 -43.19 5.21 -6.29
CA GLY A 819 -43.00 5.40 -7.73
C GLY A 819 -44.08 4.65 -8.53
N GLY A 820 -44.55 5.24 -9.63
CA GLY A 820 -45.44 4.60 -10.60
C GLY A 820 -44.75 4.32 -11.93
N TYR A 821 -45.20 3.31 -12.68
CA TYR A 821 -44.82 3.13 -14.10
C TYR A 821 -45.85 2.29 -14.88
N GLY A 822 -45.93 0.98 -14.60
CA GLY A 822 -46.94 0.08 -15.17
C GLY A 822 -48.19 -0.01 -14.29
N GLY A 823 -47.97 -0.01 -12.98
CA GLY A 823 -48.96 0.22 -11.95
C GLY A 823 -48.74 1.57 -11.28
N ARG A 824 -49.80 2.13 -10.69
CA ARG A 824 -49.74 3.36 -9.92
C ARG A 824 -48.93 3.14 -8.64
N GLY A 825 -48.09 4.10 -8.26
CA GLY A 825 -47.44 4.09 -6.95
C GLY A 825 -48.46 4.18 -5.81
N GLY A 826 -48.15 3.59 -4.67
CA GLY A 826 -49.04 3.63 -3.51
C GLY A 826 -49.27 5.05 -3.01
N ASN A 827 -50.43 5.26 -2.38
CA ASN A 827 -51.03 6.52 -1.96
C ASN A 827 -51.78 7.26 -3.10
N ALA A 828 -53.10 7.39 -2.97
CA ALA A 828 -53.98 7.92 -4.01
C ALA A 828 -53.74 9.41 -4.36
N THR A 829 -53.07 10.16 -3.51
CA THR A 829 -52.76 11.59 -3.74
C THR A 829 -51.31 11.79 -4.15
N TYR A 830 -50.38 11.10 -3.49
CA TYR A 830 -48.94 11.35 -3.63
C TYR A 830 -48.18 10.30 -4.46
N GLY A 831 -48.82 9.16 -4.73
CA GLY A 831 -48.26 8.06 -5.51
C GLY A 831 -48.12 8.41 -6.99
N GLY A 832 -47.00 8.00 -7.56
CA GLY A 832 -46.63 8.27 -8.95
C GLY A 832 -47.61 7.70 -9.96
N ALA A 833 -47.83 8.44 -11.05
CA ALA A 833 -48.71 8.03 -12.14
C ALA A 833 -48.11 6.90 -13.00
N ILE A 834 -48.98 6.21 -13.73
CA ILE A 834 -48.62 5.27 -14.80
C ILE A 834 -48.20 6.08 -16.03
N TYR A 835 -47.16 5.65 -16.77
CA TYR A 835 -46.71 6.30 -18.00
C TYR A 835 -46.12 5.31 -19.00
N GLY A 836 -45.87 5.78 -20.23
CA GLY A 836 -45.35 4.96 -21.33
C GLY A 836 -46.40 4.01 -21.91
N VAL A 837 -46.00 3.22 -22.91
CA VAL A 837 -46.86 2.27 -23.62
C VAL A 837 -46.66 0.84 -23.09
N SER A 838 -47.74 0.07 -22.97
CA SER A 838 -47.73 -1.28 -22.39
C SER A 838 -47.21 -2.35 -23.36
N ASN A 839 -47.32 -2.15 -24.68
CA ASN A 839 -46.95 -3.11 -25.71
C ASN A 839 -45.49 -2.98 -26.20
N ALA A 840 -44.80 -1.90 -25.85
CA ALA A 840 -43.40 -1.65 -26.17
C ALA A 840 -42.75 -0.74 -25.11
N PRO A 841 -42.55 -1.22 -23.86
CA PRO A 841 -42.02 -0.40 -22.79
C PRO A 841 -40.60 0.09 -23.13
N ALA A 842 -40.41 1.41 -23.13
CA ALA A 842 -39.18 2.07 -23.52
C ALA A 842 -38.53 2.89 -22.39
N PHE A 843 -39.14 2.89 -21.21
CA PHE A 843 -38.66 3.65 -20.05
C PHE A 843 -38.36 2.72 -18.87
N PRO A 844 -37.41 3.09 -18.01
CA PRO A 844 -37.26 2.48 -16.70
C PRO A 844 -38.37 2.95 -15.74
N GLY A 845 -38.49 2.27 -14.61
CA GLY A 845 -39.42 2.60 -13.53
C GLY A 845 -38.98 3.85 -12.75
N SER A 846 -39.96 4.59 -12.21
CA SER A 846 -39.73 5.81 -11.45
C SER A 846 -39.34 5.56 -9.99
N GLY A 847 -38.63 6.52 -9.39
CA GLY A 847 -38.25 6.50 -7.98
C GLY A 847 -39.41 6.84 -7.03
N GLY A 848 -39.36 6.30 -5.82
CA GLY A 848 -40.24 6.66 -4.71
C GLY A 848 -39.84 7.96 -4.02
N GLY A 849 -40.81 8.64 -3.42
CA GLY A 849 -40.59 9.88 -2.68
C GLY A 849 -39.96 9.66 -1.29
N ARG A 850 -39.35 10.71 -0.76
CA ARG A 850 -38.86 10.77 0.62
C ARG A 850 -39.62 11.85 1.40
N GLY A 851 -40.32 11.43 2.44
CA GLY A 851 -41.02 12.29 3.40
C GLY A 851 -40.08 12.88 4.46
N ASN A 852 -40.64 13.44 5.53
CA ASN A 852 -39.87 14.10 6.59
C ASN A 852 -39.28 13.08 7.58
N ALA A 853 -37.98 12.82 7.51
CA ALA A 853 -37.27 11.94 8.44
C ALA A 853 -36.18 12.71 9.19
N ALA A 854 -36.12 12.56 10.52
CA ALA A 854 -35.16 13.22 11.40
C ALA A 854 -33.71 12.70 11.24
N THR A 855 -33.50 11.59 10.52
CA THR A 855 -32.19 10.97 10.28
C THR A 855 -31.76 11.10 8.81
N TYR A 856 -30.51 11.52 8.63
CA TYR A 856 -29.88 11.91 7.36
C TYR A 856 -29.59 10.75 6.36
N THR A 857 -30.06 9.53 6.64
CA THR A 857 -29.65 8.31 5.90
C THR A 857 -30.75 7.62 5.08
N ALA A 858 -32.01 8.02 5.21
CA ALA A 858 -33.10 7.42 4.46
C ALA A 858 -33.18 8.01 3.04
N THR A 859 -33.41 7.19 2.02
CA THR A 859 -33.69 7.63 0.63
C THR A 859 -34.95 6.93 0.14
N GLY A 860 -35.68 7.57 -0.79
CA GLY A 860 -36.72 6.89 -1.54
C GLY A 860 -36.14 5.72 -2.35
N GLY A 861 -36.91 4.67 -2.57
CA GLY A 861 -36.48 3.55 -3.38
C GLY A 861 -36.31 3.95 -4.85
N SER A 862 -35.18 3.65 -5.48
CA SER A 862 -34.99 3.77 -6.94
C SER A 862 -35.92 2.83 -7.69
N GLY A 863 -36.38 3.23 -8.87
CA GLY A 863 -37.17 2.36 -9.75
C GLY A 863 -36.32 1.25 -10.39
N GLY A 864 -36.97 0.21 -10.90
CA GLY A 864 -36.32 -0.81 -11.71
C GLY A 864 -35.87 -0.27 -13.07
N GLY A 865 -34.77 -0.79 -13.61
CA GLY A 865 -34.23 -0.39 -14.92
C GLY A 865 -35.05 -0.92 -16.10
N LEU A 866 -34.52 -0.75 -17.32
CA LEU A 866 -35.12 -1.29 -18.54
C LEU A 866 -34.25 -2.41 -19.12
N ILE A 867 -34.85 -3.57 -19.33
CA ILE A 867 -34.29 -4.66 -20.13
C ILE A 867 -34.95 -4.59 -21.50
N ARG A 868 -34.23 -4.08 -22.52
CA ARG A 868 -34.74 -3.95 -23.88
C ARG A 868 -33.89 -4.78 -24.85
N ILE A 869 -34.48 -5.84 -25.39
CA ILE A 869 -33.79 -6.83 -26.23
C ILE A 869 -34.53 -7.00 -27.56
N GLU A 870 -33.80 -6.81 -28.65
CA GLU A 870 -34.24 -7.03 -30.02
C GLU A 870 -33.39 -8.17 -30.63
N SER A 871 -33.91 -9.39 -30.55
CA SER A 871 -33.33 -10.57 -31.19
C SER A 871 -33.81 -10.70 -32.64
N SER A 872 -32.88 -10.92 -33.57
CA SER A 872 -33.22 -11.14 -34.98
C SER A 872 -33.74 -12.56 -35.25
N ARG A 873 -33.45 -13.52 -34.34
CA ARG A 873 -33.82 -14.94 -34.43
C ARG A 873 -34.46 -15.42 -33.13
N TYR A 874 -33.73 -16.12 -32.26
CA TYR A 874 -34.33 -16.90 -31.17
C TYR A 874 -33.91 -16.43 -29.78
N ILE A 875 -34.85 -16.46 -28.83
CA ILE A 875 -34.58 -16.31 -27.39
C ILE A 875 -34.93 -17.62 -26.69
N THR A 876 -33.95 -18.24 -26.03
CA THR A 876 -34.14 -19.36 -25.11
C THR A 876 -33.88 -18.89 -23.69
N LEU A 877 -34.95 -18.75 -22.89
CA LEU A 877 -34.92 -18.22 -21.53
C LEU A 877 -35.24 -19.33 -20.52
N ASN A 878 -34.22 -19.88 -19.86
CA ASN A 878 -34.35 -20.79 -18.71
C ASN A 878 -33.97 -20.12 -17.39
N GLY A 879 -33.29 -18.96 -17.44
CA GLY A 879 -32.89 -18.16 -16.29
C GLY A 879 -33.90 -17.07 -15.92
N THR A 880 -33.40 -15.93 -15.41
CA THR A 880 -34.24 -14.82 -14.93
C THR A 880 -33.91 -13.50 -15.63
N MET A 881 -34.93 -12.73 -15.96
CA MET A 881 -34.79 -11.31 -16.31
C MET A 881 -35.59 -10.49 -15.30
N ARG A 882 -34.91 -9.64 -14.53
CA ARG A 882 -35.52 -8.90 -13.42
C ARG A 882 -35.24 -7.40 -13.49
N ALA A 883 -36.28 -6.61 -13.28
CA ALA A 883 -36.27 -5.16 -13.30
C ALA A 883 -37.12 -4.62 -12.13
N ASN A 884 -36.92 -5.14 -10.93
CA ASN A 884 -37.72 -4.78 -9.76
C ASN A 884 -37.32 -3.42 -9.18
N GLY A 885 -38.29 -2.70 -8.63
CA GLY A 885 -38.06 -1.48 -7.86
C GLY A 885 -37.37 -1.75 -6.53
N ARG A 886 -36.60 -0.78 -6.05
CA ARG A 886 -35.98 -0.82 -4.72
C ARG A 886 -37.03 -0.58 -3.64
N LYS A 887 -36.98 -1.37 -2.57
CA LYS A 887 -37.74 -1.09 -1.35
C LYS A 887 -37.37 0.27 -0.74
N SER A 888 -38.28 0.86 0.02
CA SER A 888 -38.02 2.04 0.84
C SER A 888 -36.86 1.83 1.84
N GLY A 889 -36.15 2.90 2.20
CA GLY A 889 -35.21 2.90 3.33
C GLY A 889 -35.87 2.56 4.68
N THR A 890 -35.08 2.16 5.68
CA THR A 890 -35.54 1.56 6.95
C THR A 890 -36.27 2.49 7.93
N ASN A 891 -36.46 3.78 7.61
CA ASN A 891 -36.96 4.78 8.56
C ASN A 891 -38.28 5.42 8.07
N ASN A 892 -39.06 5.93 9.03
CA ASN A 892 -40.37 6.55 8.82
C ASN A 892 -40.36 7.58 7.68
N GLY A 893 -41.26 7.38 6.71
CA GLY A 893 -41.57 8.37 5.68
C GLY A 893 -40.91 8.18 4.31
N SER A 894 -40.19 7.10 4.00
CA SER A 894 -39.72 6.84 2.62
C SER A 894 -40.66 5.88 1.86
N ALA A 895 -40.66 5.94 0.53
CA ALA A 895 -41.52 5.10 -0.32
C ALA A 895 -40.73 4.22 -1.29
N GLY A 896 -41.33 3.09 -1.69
CA GLY A 896 -40.73 2.15 -2.65
C GLY A 896 -40.72 2.68 -4.08
N GLY A 897 -39.70 2.27 -4.86
CA GLY A 897 -39.59 2.58 -6.29
C GLY A 897 -40.46 1.66 -7.15
N ALA A 898 -40.86 2.12 -8.34
CA ALA A 898 -41.67 1.33 -9.26
C ALA A 898 -40.88 0.16 -9.86
N GLY A 899 -41.58 -0.90 -10.27
CA GLY A 899 -41.04 -1.89 -11.19
C GLY A 899 -40.65 -1.24 -12.52
N GLY A 900 -39.65 -1.82 -13.19
CA GLY A 900 -39.05 -1.33 -14.43
C GLY A 900 -39.74 -1.85 -15.68
N GLY A 901 -39.02 -1.78 -16.80
CA GLY A 901 -39.49 -2.27 -18.10
C GLY A 901 -38.76 -3.54 -18.54
N ILE A 902 -39.48 -4.48 -19.13
CA ILE A 902 -38.90 -5.60 -19.88
C ILE A 902 -39.57 -5.65 -21.26
N TYR A 903 -38.80 -5.43 -22.32
CA TYR A 903 -39.26 -5.56 -23.70
C TYR A 903 -38.40 -6.58 -24.44
N LEU A 904 -39.03 -7.65 -24.91
CA LEU A 904 -38.40 -8.68 -25.73
C LEU A 904 -39.03 -8.69 -27.11
N LYS A 905 -38.21 -8.63 -28.15
CA LYS A 905 -38.62 -8.85 -29.55
C LYS A 905 -37.81 -10.01 -30.13
N ALA A 906 -38.47 -11.04 -30.66
CA ALA A 906 -37.81 -12.21 -31.24
C ALA A 906 -38.70 -12.92 -32.29
N ARG A 907 -38.14 -13.81 -33.11
CA ARG A 907 -38.96 -14.70 -33.96
C ARG A 907 -39.59 -15.82 -33.15
N LYS A 908 -38.84 -16.37 -32.18
CA LYS A 908 -39.34 -17.41 -31.28
C LYS A 908 -38.81 -17.17 -29.87
N LEU A 909 -39.70 -17.34 -28.89
CA LEU A 909 -39.36 -17.46 -27.48
C LEU A 909 -39.62 -18.89 -27.00
N SER A 910 -38.65 -19.49 -26.31
CA SER A 910 -38.77 -20.81 -25.66
C SER A 910 -38.05 -20.85 -24.32
N GLY A 911 -38.28 -21.90 -23.52
CA GLY A 911 -37.67 -22.10 -22.20
C GLY A 911 -38.67 -21.91 -21.04
N SER A 912 -38.18 -22.07 -19.81
CA SER A 912 -39.01 -22.10 -18.58
C SER A 912 -38.69 -20.99 -17.57
N GLY A 913 -37.99 -19.94 -17.99
CA GLY A 913 -37.46 -18.90 -17.10
C GLY A 913 -38.49 -17.86 -16.61
N LEU A 914 -38.02 -16.88 -15.84
CA LEU A 914 -38.84 -15.88 -15.15
C LEU A 914 -38.61 -14.47 -15.70
N LEU A 915 -39.70 -13.73 -15.96
CA LEU A 915 -39.71 -12.30 -16.26
C LEU A 915 -40.32 -11.54 -15.08
N CYS A 916 -39.59 -10.63 -14.43
CA CYS A 916 -40.04 -10.01 -13.18
C CYS A 916 -39.80 -8.50 -13.18
N ALA A 917 -40.85 -7.70 -12.98
CA ALA A 917 -40.79 -6.25 -12.86
C ALA A 917 -41.72 -5.78 -11.73
N ASN A 918 -41.48 -6.26 -10.52
CA ASN A 918 -42.27 -5.94 -9.34
C ASN A 918 -41.93 -4.55 -8.77
N GLY A 919 -42.92 -3.90 -8.16
CA GLY A 919 -42.72 -2.69 -7.36
C GLY A 919 -41.92 -2.97 -6.09
N GLY A 920 -41.21 -1.95 -5.61
CA GLY A 920 -40.46 -2.03 -4.35
C GLY A 920 -41.38 -1.83 -3.14
N ASN A 921 -41.13 -2.58 -2.06
CA ASN A 921 -41.93 -2.49 -0.84
C ASN A 921 -41.80 -1.13 -0.16
N GLY A 922 -42.89 -0.71 0.49
CA GLY A 922 -42.92 0.47 1.36
C GLY A 922 -42.39 0.16 2.76
N VAL A 923 -42.65 1.06 3.70
CA VAL A 923 -42.46 0.82 5.14
C VAL A 923 -43.79 1.07 5.86
N SER A 924 -44.14 0.17 6.78
CA SER A 924 -45.42 0.21 7.50
C SER A 924 -45.48 1.33 8.54
N SER A 925 -44.33 1.79 9.03
CA SER A 925 -44.20 2.87 10.00
C SER A 925 -44.02 4.24 9.31
N GLY A 926 -44.86 5.22 9.66
CA GLY A 926 -44.70 6.61 9.24
C GLY A 926 -45.18 6.97 7.83
N SER A 927 -46.28 6.39 7.35
CA SER A 927 -46.98 6.78 6.11
C SER A 927 -46.23 6.48 4.79
N GLY A 928 -45.31 5.51 4.79
CA GLY A 928 -44.57 5.11 3.59
C GLY A 928 -45.42 4.28 2.62
N ALA A 929 -45.45 4.68 1.35
CA ALA A 929 -46.12 3.91 0.30
C ALA A 929 -45.19 2.93 -0.42
N SER A 930 -45.75 1.88 -1.02
CA SER A 930 -45.00 0.96 -1.88
C SER A 930 -45.04 1.40 -3.35
N GLY A 931 -44.07 0.94 -4.15
CA GLY A 931 -44.01 1.22 -5.58
C GLY A 931 -45.02 0.39 -6.37
N GLY A 932 -45.48 0.93 -7.50
CA GLY A 932 -46.32 0.20 -8.45
C GLY A 932 -45.52 -0.84 -9.24
N GLY A 933 -46.21 -1.84 -9.77
CA GLY A 933 -45.62 -2.83 -10.69
C GLY A 933 -45.11 -2.19 -11.99
N GLY A 934 -44.22 -2.92 -12.68
CA GLY A 934 -43.58 -2.49 -13.91
C GLY A 934 -44.33 -2.91 -15.17
N ARG A 935 -43.65 -2.85 -16.31
CA ARG A 935 -44.21 -3.25 -17.61
C ARG A 935 -43.38 -4.35 -18.24
N ILE A 936 -44.04 -5.42 -18.66
CA ILE A 936 -43.41 -6.52 -19.42
C ILE A 936 -44.16 -6.67 -20.73
N ALA A 937 -43.45 -6.63 -21.86
CA ALA A 937 -44.02 -6.95 -23.16
C ALA A 937 -43.11 -7.87 -23.96
N VAL A 938 -43.71 -8.88 -24.59
CA VAL A 938 -43.01 -9.84 -25.43
C VAL A 938 -43.64 -9.85 -26.82
N ALA A 939 -42.90 -9.34 -27.79
CA ALA A 939 -43.23 -9.35 -29.20
C ALA A 939 -42.60 -10.56 -29.88
N THR A 940 -43.40 -11.53 -30.31
CA THR A 940 -42.89 -12.74 -30.95
C THR A 940 -43.83 -13.28 -32.03
N TYR A 941 -43.25 -13.99 -33.01
CA TYR A 941 -44.01 -14.75 -34.01
C TYR A 941 -44.45 -16.12 -33.47
N SER A 942 -43.62 -16.78 -32.65
CA SER A 942 -43.96 -18.06 -32.03
C SER A 942 -43.55 -18.11 -30.56
N ARG A 943 -44.42 -18.69 -29.74
CA ARG A 943 -44.22 -18.96 -28.32
C ARG A 943 -44.12 -20.46 -28.03
N SER A 944 -44.04 -21.29 -29.08
CA SER A 944 -44.03 -22.73 -28.92
C SER A 944 -42.78 -23.18 -28.15
N GLY A 945 -42.99 -23.85 -27.02
CA GLY A 945 -41.93 -24.27 -26.12
C GLY A 945 -41.52 -23.24 -25.05
N PHE A 946 -42.26 -22.15 -24.87
CA PHE A 946 -42.13 -21.31 -23.66
C PHE A 946 -43.14 -21.76 -22.59
N SER A 947 -42.63 -22.13 -21.41
CA SER A 947 -43.39 -22.51 -20.22
C SER A 947 -43.02 -21.67 -18.98
N GLY A 948 -42.33 -20.56 -19.20
CA GLY A 948 -41.89 -19.65 -18.14
C GLY A 948 -43.01 -18.80 -17.53
N ASN A 949 -42.71 -18.09 -16.46
CA ASN A 949 -43.66 -17.28 -15.69
C ASN A 949 -43.31 -15.77 -15.75
N TRP A 950 -44.28 -14.90 -15.44
CA TRP A 950 -44.08 -13.46 -15.34
C TRP A 950 -44.68 -12.88 -14.05
N GLN A 951 -44.08 -11.79 -13.57
CA GLN A 951 -44.52 -11.07 -12.38
C GLN A 951 -44.42 -9.56 -12.59
N VAL A 952 -45.51 -8.86 -12.31
CA VAL A 952 -45.61 -7.38 -12.35
C VAL A 952 -46.30 -6.88 -11.08
N ASN A 953 -46.03 -7.51 -9.96
CA ASN A 953 -46.74 -7.27 -8.71
C ASN A 953 -46.47 -5.86 -8.18
N ALA A 954 -47.43 -5.30 -7.44
CA ALA A 954 -47.18 -4.13 -6.62
C ALA A 954 -46.17 -4.45 -5.51
N GLY A 955 -45.46 -3.43 -5.03
CA GLY A 955 -44.74 -3.55 -3.77
C GLY A 955 -45.73 -3.69 -2.60
N THR A 956 -45.28 -4.32 -1.51
CA THR A 956 -46.10 -4.53 -0.30
C THR A 956 -45.55 -3.74 0.89
N ASP A 957 -46.05 -4.02 2.09
CA ASP A 957 -45.54 -3.55 3.39
C ASP A 957 -45.60 -2.03 3.63
N GLY A 958 -46.18 -1.26 2.71
CA GLY A 958 -46.47 0.16 2.91
C GLY A 958 -47.83 0.38 3.58
N THR A 959 -48.04 1.55 4.16
CA THR A 959 -49.39 2.00 4.59
C THR A 959 -50.34 2.08 3.40
N TYR A 960 -49.79 2.37 2.21
CA TYR A 960 -50.51 2.42 0.96
C TYR A 960 -49.78 1.58 -0.08
N ASN A 961 -50.42 0.50 -0.53
CA ASN A 961 -49.85 -0.37 -1.55
C ASN A 961 -50.03 0.23 -2.96
N GLY A 962 -49.04 0.03 -3.82
CA GLY A 962 -49.14 0.31 -5.25
C GLY A 962 -50.12 -0.61 -5.96
N ALA A 963 -50.36 -0.34 -7.23
CA ALA A 963 -51.11 -1.22 -8.12
C ALA A 963 -50.16 -2.16 -8.89
N GLU A 964 -50.68 -3.30 -9.32
CA GLU A 964 -49.97 -4.20 -10.23
C GLU A 964 -49.70 -3.51 -11.56
N GLY A 965 -48.67 -4.00 -12.24
CA GLY A 965 -48.23 -3.53 -13.53
C GLY A 965 -48.91 -4.26 -14.69
N THR A 966 -48.31 -4.15 -15.88
CA THR A 966 -48.88 -4.71 -17.10
C THR A 966 -47.98 -5.77 -17.70
N PHE A 967 -48.54 -6.91 -18.08
CA PHE A 967 -47.90 -7.89 -18.94
C PHE A 967 -48.66 -7.98 -20.27
N MET A 968 -47.94 -7.89 -21.40
CA MET A 968 -48.52 -7.92 -22.74
C MET A 968 -47.80 -8.89 -23.66
N TRP A 969 -48.58 -9.71 -24.33
CA TRP A 969 -48.14 -10.46 -25.49
C TRP A 969 -48.42 -9.65 -26.76
N VAL A 970 -47.45 -9.56 -27.66
CA VAL A 970 -47.57 -8.86 -28.95
C VAL A 970 -47.24 -9.84 -30.07
N ASP A 971 -48.18 -10.04 -30.99
CA ASP A 971 -47.95 -10.91 -32.14
C ASP A 971 -47.22 -10.15 -33.24
N LEU A 972 -46.06 -10.67 -33.64
CA LEU A 972 -45.36 -10.16 -34.82
C LEU A 972 -45.92 -10.82 -36.08
N PRO A 973 -46.10 -10.07 -37.17
CA PRO A 973 -46.54 -10.65 -38.42
C PRO A 973 -45.50 -11.65 -38.95
N PRO A 974 -45.92 -12.67 -39.73
CA PRO A 974 -45.00 -13.63 -40.34
C PRO A 974 -43.88 -12.94 -41.13
N PRO A 975 -42.66 -13.51 -41.18
CA PRO A 975 -41.58 -12.98 -42.02
C PRO A 975 -42.04 -12.80 -43.48
N GLY A 976 -41.79 -11.61 -44.05
CA GLY A 976 -42.23 -11.26 -45.41
C GLY A 976 -43.60 -10.58 -45.51
N SER A 977 -44.28 -10.30 -44.40
CA SER A 977 -45.55 -9.56 -44.40
C SER A 977 -45.35 -8.08 -44.77
N ILE A 978 -46.18 -7.57 -45.68
CA ILE A 978 -46.26 -6.15 -46.01
C ILE A 978 -47.22 -5.48 -45.01
N ILE A 979 -46.72 -4.51 -44.23
CA ILE A 979 -47.55 -3.66 -43.38
C ILE A 979 -47.90 -2.41 -44.19
N ILE A 980 -49.16 -2.28 -44.60
CA ILE A 980 -49.67 -1.03 -45.18
C ILE A 980 -50.15 -0.17 -44.01
N LEU A 981 -49.39 0.86 -43.65
CA LEU A 981 -49.84 1.90 -42.74
C LEU A 981 -50.80 2.81 -43.53
N ARG A 982 -52.04 2.92 -43.08
CA ARG A 982 -52.98 3.95 -43.55
C ARG A 982 -53.04 5.09 -42.55
#